data_AF-G2GKK5-F1
#
_entry.id   AF-G2GKK5-F1
#
_cell.length_a   1.000
_cell.length_b   1.000
_cell.length_c   1.000
_cell.angle_alpha   90.00
_cell.angle_beta   90.00
_cell.angle_gamma   90.00
#
_symmetry.space_group_name_H-M   'P 1'
#
loop_
_entity.id
_entity.type
_entity.pdbx_description
1 polymer ?
#
loop_
_entity_poly.entity_id
_entity_poly.type
_entity_poly.pdbx_seq_one_letter_code
_entity_poly.pdbx_strand_id
1 'polypeptide(L)'
;MTNDDPREAVAGLAASVSPYLIGVRHHSPALAVVVPDLLDAAGAEVVCVELPADFQPWLPHLADPRVLAPVALAGAGRDGGLAFYPFADFSPELAAIRWARERGAQVLCCDLPLSDPGWSAPAGADPSQDAGRADGPSGSGAHSGDGGRCGPDGDGGGPGGSGEAGADGGDGGDGGGGGGATAFADALTASGSGRDGDDLWDRAVEVLAPGCTPEAVRRAALGVGWALRQDSASSGAVPAGDLAREAHMRRVLAGAAAGGRRVAAVIGAFHAPALVSPPTTADPSPTAAPEATEPGPTGPDAHTTTPAPDAVRPAPPQADASAARAVEPGPVYGGSPAGDAHPAPVTSLVPYAFDLLDSRSGYPAGIRDPRWQQAVLTAGADPGRLHDAAARAITDLCRELRAAGHTAGTGEAAETLRLACDLARLRGLPAPGRGELLEAVTTVLGQGEPLGRGRALARALEVVLVGTDRGRIAPGTPRSGLGPSVEAELAALRLPHPDDPGPRELRLDPLRSPLDGRREILLQRLQVCGAGYGEPVAVAGTGDGAALTTRWRLAWTPSVPARLDLAGVRGVDAAQAAAGTLRENHRRAAAEGGITCARLLDGLRDAARCDLPGLVAERLAEAAAVLPSAATLPELLDSLDLLEALRRGHLPGTTPDGREQAAELAVTLLEAAVRALPGLAGSDQPQDAAALVALAGRVGEHRLGLRMDDVLGTLARTGSPLLQGAALAARVLLDLDGADALGTRAAGWIDTATGPEERHRLTRLLTGLLSAAGPLLQSAPAALDPLLERIDTLTDEGFLARLPALRGGFDSLSPAARDRMLHAVTERLGDRLDLSLAAPPELIALWTAADTAGLAALNALRTPFPYVMSGVPDAPDAPDAPGIPGTPDGRARQADHETPDAPADVSEPARSSATDRAAGADGADRADGTAGAPPSRTGPDAAEPSADGASAHAAPVLGRPAAGAGVTPPTAPPTAVDAAL
;
A
#
# COMPACT_ATOMS: atom_id res chain seq x y z
N MET A 1 -20.96 -40.04 -5.67
CA MET A 1 -20.17 -40.57 -6.78
C MET A 1 -21.10 -41.25 -7.77
N THR A 2 -21.61 -40.51 -8.75
CA THR A 2 -22.11 -41.12 -9.99
C THR A 2 -20.90 -41.42 -10.87
N ASN A 3 -20.93 -42.55 -11.58
CA ASN A 3 -19.82 -43.01 -12.41
C ASN A 3 -20.09 -42.62 -13.88
N ASP A 4 -20.29 -41.33 -14.10
CA ASP A 4 -20.69 -40.76 -15.39
C ASP A 4 -19.46 -40.64 -16.30
N ASP A 5 -19.56 -41.03 -17.58
CA ASP A 5 -18.48 -40.78 -18.55
C ASP A 5 -18.31 -39.25 -18.71
N PRO A 6 -17.11 -38.69 -18.52
CA PRO A 6 -16.83 -37.27 -18.77
C PRO A 6 -17.36 -36.78 -20.14
N ARG A 7 -17.34 -37.64 -21.16
CA ARG A 7 -17.86 -37.34 -22.50
C ARG A 7 -19.37 -37.24 -22.55
N GLU A 8 -20.08 -38.07 -21.80
CA GLU A 8 -21.54 -38.02 -21.68
C GLU A 8 -21.98 -36.81 -20.84
N ALA A 9 -21.28 -36.54 -19.73
CA ALA A 9 -21.54 -35.35 -18.91
C ALA A 9 -21.34 -34.04 -19.68
N VAL A 10 -20.22 -33.90 -20.41
CA VAL A 10 -19.96 -32.73 -21.28
C VAL A 10 -20.90 -32.70 -22.48
N ALA A 11 -21.35 -33.85 -23.00
CA ALA A 11 -22.41 -33.87 -24.02
C ALA A 11 -23.76 -33.37 -23.47
N GLY A 12 -24.11 -33.71 -22.23
CA GLY A 12 -25.30 -33.19 -21.54
C GLY A 12 -25.24 -31.67 -21.35
N LEU A 13 -24.10 -31.14 -20.89
CA LEU A 13 -23.88 -29.69 -20.76
C LEU A 13 -24.00 -28.97 -22.10
N ALA A 14 -23.35 -29.49 -23.15
CA ALA A 14 -23.38 -28.92 -24.48
C ALA A 14 -24.78 -28.99 -25.13
N ALA A 15 -25.57 -30.01 -24.80
CA ALA A 15 -26.95 -30.18 -25.26
C ALA A 15 -27.98 -29.28 -24.53
N SER A 16 -27.58 -28.57 -23.47
CA SER A 16 -28.46 -27.61 -22.81
C SER A 16 -28.78 -26.41 -23.72
N VAL A 17 -30.07 -26.13 -23.88
CA VAL A 17 -30.63 -25.02 -24.67
C VAL A 17 -31.53 -24.07 -23.87
N SER A 18 -31.77 -24.37 -22.59
CA SER A 18 -32.61 -23.57 -21.69
C SER A 18 -32.08 -23.65 -20.23
N PRO A 19 -30.99 -22.94 -19.91
CA PRO A 19 -30.27 -21.99 -20.74
C PRO A 19 -29.30 -22.66 -21.73
N TYR A 20 -28.97 -21.96 -22.82
CA TYR A 20 -27.84 -22.31 -23.67
C TYR A 20 -26.53 -21.95 -22.95
N LEU A 21 -25.85 -22.95 -22.42
CA LEU A 21 -24.62 -22.75 -21.62
C LEU A 21 -23.43 -22.39 -22.50
N ILE A 22 -22.74 -21.31 -22.16
CA ILE A 22 -21.40 -20.96 -22.65
C ILE A 22 -20.51 -20.77 -21.40
N GLY A 23 -19.77 -21.83 -21.04
CA GLY A 23 -18.76 -21.75 -19.99
C GLY A 23 -17.56 -20.94 -20.45
N VAL A 24 -17.12 -19.96 -19.66
CA VAL A 24 -16.00 -19.07 -19.99
C VAL A 24 -14.91 -19.07 -18.92
N ARG A 25 -13.71 -18.64 -19.32
CA ARG A 25 -12.72 -18.03 -18.42
C ARG A 25 -12.67 -16.55 -18.78
N HIS A 26 -12.62 -15.70 -17.76
CA HIS A 26 -12.39 -14.29 -17.95
C HIS A 26 -11.10 -14.04 -18.75
N HIS A 27 -11.11 -13.05 -19.65
CA HIS A 27 -10.01 -12.75 -20.57
C HIS A 27 -9.57 -13.89 -21.52
N SER A 28 -10.45 -14.85 -21.85
CA SER A 28 -10.20 -15.88 -22.90
C SER A 28 -10.33 -15.30 -24.32
N PRO A 29 -9.23 -15.07 -25.08
CA PRO A 29 -9.33 -14.61 -26.46
C PRO A 29 -9.98 -15.65 -27.38
N ALA A 30 -9.75 -16.95 -27.18
CA ALA A 30 -10.39 -17.99 -27.99
C ALA A 30 -11.92 -17.94 -27.88
N LEU A 31 -12.47 -17.79 -26.66
CA LEU A 31 -13.92 -17.68 -26.47
C LEU A 31 -14.46 -16.32 -26.92
N ALA A 32 -13.72 -15.23 -26.72
CA ALA A 32 -14.15 -13.90 -27.19
C ALA A 32 -14.30 -13.84 -28.73
N VAL A 33 -13.52 -14.61 -29.50
CA VAL A 33 -13.73 -14.78 -30.95
C VAL A 33 -15.04 -15.51 -31.27
N VAL A 34 -15.36 -16.61 -30.58
CA VAL A 34 -16.46 -17.51 -30.97
C VAL A 34 -17.80 -17.24 -30.28
N VAL A 35 -17.82 -16.50 -29.16
CA VAL A 35 -19.05 -16.14 -28.44
C VAL A 35 -20.12 -15.48 -29.33
N PRO A 36 -19.80 -14.53 -30.23
CA PRO A 36 -20.77 -13.99 -31.19
C PRO A 36 -21.48 -15.05 -32.03
N ASP A 37 -20.73 -16.00 -32.60
CA ASP A 37 -21.27 -17.09 -33.43
C ASP A 37 -22.12 -18.06 -32.61
N LEU A 38 -21.71 -18.35 -31.37
CA LEU A 38 -22.46 -19.22 -30.43
C LEU A 38 -23.80 -18.59 -30.03
N LEU A 39 -23.83 -17.29 -29.76
CA LEU A 39 -25.05 -16.56 -29.40
C LEU A 39 -25.99 -16.40 -30.61
N ASP A 40 -25.46 -16.24 -31.83
CA ASP A 40 -26.24 -16.28 -33.08
C ASP A 40 -26.80 -17.68 -33.36
N ALA A 41 -26.02 -18.74 -33.13
CA ALA A 41 -26.46 -20.13 -33.29
C ALA A 41 -27.56 -20.54 -32.29
N ALA A 42 -27.48 -20.04 -31.04
CA ALA A 42 -28.56 -20.16 -30.06
C ALA A 42 -29.78 -19.27 -30.39
N GLY A 43 -29.55 -18.18 -31.14
CA GLY A 43 -30.53 -17.12 -31.40
C GLY A 43 -31.01 -16.46 -30.12
N ALA A 44 -30.08 -16.09 -29.24
CA ALA A 44 -30.39 -15.61 -27.89
C ALA A 44 -31.20 -14.30 -27.88
N GLU A 45 -32.23 -14.24 -27.04
CA GLU A 45 -33.06 -13.05 -26.76
C GLU A 45 -32.72 -12.43 -25.40
N VAL A 46 -32.13 -13.22 -24.51
CA VAL A 46 -31.50 -12.79 -23.27
C VAL A 46 -30.11 -13.40 -23.19
N VAL A 47 -29.12 -12.61 -22.76
CA VAL A 47 -27.80 -13.07 -22.36
C VAL A 47 -27.63 -12.77 -20.88
N CYS A 48 -27.58 -13.81 -20.05
CA CYS A 48 -27.17 -13.69 -18.66
C CYS A 48 -25.65 -13.76 -18.60
N VAL A 49 -25.03 -12.81 -17.90
CA VAL A 49 -23.57 -12.66 -17.77
C VAL A 49 -23.19 -12.69 -16.31
N GLU A 50 -22.11 -13.41 -15.98
CA GLU A 50 -21.54 -13.47 -14.63
C GLU A 50 -20.91 -12.13 -14.22
N LEU A 51 -21.77 -11.23 -13.73
CA LEU A 51 -21.43 -9.96 -13.13
C LEU A 51 -22.40 -9.68 -11.98
N PRO A 52 -21.95 -9.03 -10.89
CA PRO A 52 -22.81 -8.54 -9.83
C PRO A 52 -23.98 -7.67 -10.32
N ALA A 53 -25.15 -7.85 -9.70
CA ALA A 53 -26.39 -7.15 -10.05
C ALA A 53 -26.25 -5.61 -10.07
N ASP A 54 -25.43 -5.03 -9.19
CA ASP A 54 -25.19 -3.58 -9.08
C ASP A 54 -24.53 -2.95 -10.33
N PHE A 55 -23.96 -3.78 -11.22
CA PHE A 55 -23.41 -3.35 -12.49
C PHE A 55 -24.42 -3.28 -13.64
N GLN A 56 -25.65 -3.77 -13.45
CA GLN A 56 -26.72 -3.73 -14.45
C GLN A 56 -26.94 -2.33 -15.09
N PRO A 57 -26.85 -1.19 -14.37
CA PRO A 57 -26.98 0.15 -14.95
C PRO A 57 -25.83 0.55 -15.88
N TRP A 58 -24.65 -0.07 -15.75
CA TRP A 58 -23.45 0.28 -16.51
C TRP A 58 -23.32 -0.45 -17.84
N LEU A 59 -24.03 -1.58 -18.03
CA LEU A 59 -23.96 -2.37 -19.26
C LEU A 59 -24.24 -1.56 -20.55
N PRO A 60 -25.20 -0.61 -20.62
CA PRO A 60 -25.41 0.22 -21.81
C PRO A 60 -24.21 1.13 -22.14
N HIS A 61 -23.43 1.53 -21.13
CA HIS A 61 -22.22 2.35 -21.28
C HIS A 61 -21.02 1.49 -21.67
N LEU A 62 -20.82 0.36 -21.01
CA LEU A 62 -19.76 -0.63 -21.30
C LEU A 62 -19.90 -1.19 -22.73
N ALA A 63 -21.13 -1.37 -23.21
CA ALA A 63 -21.43 -1.84 -24.56
C ALA A 63 -21.22 -0.78 -25.68
N ASP A 64 -20.90 0.48 -25.37
CA ASP A 64 -20.82 1.52 -26.40
C ASP A 64 -19.60 1.33 -27.32
N PRO A 65 -19.74 1.37 -28.66
CA PRO A 65 -18.63 1.14 -29.59
C PRO A 65 -17.57 2.25 -29.56
N ARG A 66 -17.78 3.34 -28.80
CA ARG A 66 -16.76 4.35 -28.50
C ARG A 66 -15.97 4.03 -27.21
N VAL A 67 -16.34 2.99 -26.46
CA VAL A 67 -15.51 2.40 -25.41
C VAL A 67 -14.38 1.60 -26.06
N LEU A 68 -13.16 2.05 -25.81
CA LEU A 68 -11.95 1.31 -26.14
C LEU A 68 -11.51 0.57 -24.87
N ALA A 69 -11.29 -0.72 -24.96
CA ALA A 69 -10.77 -1.52 -23.84
C ALA A 69 -9.23 -1.33 -23.72
N PRO A 70 -8.60 -1.62 -22.57
CA PRO A 70 -9.18 -2.13 -21.33
C PRO A 70 -9.90 -1.06 -20.47
N VAL A 71 -11.09 -1.39 -19.97
CA VAL A 71 -11.85 -0.58 -18.99
C VAL A 71 -12.28 -1.46 -17.81
N ALA A 72 -12.60 -0.89 -16.66
CA ALA A 72 -13.06 -1.67 -15.51
C ALA A 72 -14.36 -1.13 -14.92
N LEU A 73 -15.25 -2.06 -14.55
CA LEU A 73 -16.30 -1.77 -13.59
C LEU A 73 -15.68 -1.83 -12.19
N ALA A 74 -15.79 -0.74 -11.45
CA ALA A 74 -15.30 -0.60 -10.09
C ALA A 74 -16.49 -0.61 -9.13
N GLY A 75 -16.37 -1.29 -7.99
CA GLY A 75 -17.41 -1.34 -6.95
C GLY A 75 -16.80 -1.27 -5.55
N ALA A 76 -17.37 -0.43 -4.68
CA ALA A 76 -16.95 -0.31 -3.29
C ALA A 76 -17.95 -0.96 -2.32
N GLY A 77 -17.44 -1.87 -1.48
CA GLY A 77 -18.16 -2.45 -0.36
C GLY A 77 -18.30 -1.49 0.83
N ARG A 78 -19.02 -1.93 1.88
CA ARG A 78 -19.34 -1.10 3.06
C ARG A 78 -18.10 -0.60 3.79
N ASP A 79 -17.03 -1.39 3.81
CA ASP A 79 -15.77 -1.09 4.50
C ASP A 79 -14.80 -0.25 3.65
N GLY A 80 -15.24 0.23 2.48
CA GLY A 80 -14.41 0.99 1.54
C GLY A 80 -13.44 0.15 0.71
N GLY A 81 -13.45 -1.17 0.87
CA GLY A 81 -12.77 -2.11 -0.02
C GLY A 81 -13.27 -1.97 -1.46
N LEU A 82 -12.35 -1.81 -2.41
CA LEU A 82 -12.62 -1.45 -3.79
C LEU A 82 -12.24 -2.60 -4.73
N ALA A 83 -13.25 -3.27 -5.28
CA ALA A 83 -13.10 -4.34 -6.26
C ALA A 83 -13.09 -3.79 -7.70
N PHE A 84 -12.30 -4.42 -8.57
CA PHE A 84 -12.24 -4.13 -10.00
C PHE A 84 -12.60 -5.38 -10.82
N TYR A 85 -13.51 -5.19 -11.76
CA TYR A 85 -13.91 -6.15 -12.78
C TYR A 85 -13.49 -5.54 -14.13
N PRO A 86 -12.24 -5.76 -14.57
CA PRO A 86 -11.73 -5.22 -15.82
C PRO A 86 -12.29 -5.99 -17.02
N PHE A 87 -12.26 -5.38 -18.19
CA PHE A 87 -12.65 -6.00 -19.45
C PHE A 87 -11.65 -5.57 -20.53
N ALA A 88 -11.15 -6.54 -21.28
CA ALA A 88 -10.44 -6.33 -22.53
C ALA A 88 -11.35 -6.67 -23.71
N ASP A 89 -10.94 -6.38 -24.95
CA ASP A 89 -11.69 -6.87 -26.12
C ASP A 89 -11.69 -8.40 -26.20
N PHE A 90 -10.73 -9.07 -25.53
CA PHE A 90 -10.65 -10.52 -25.33
C PHE A 90 -11.35 -11.03 -24.06
N SER A 91 -12.20 -10.23 -23.41
CA SER A 91 -13.15 -10.71 -22.40
C SER A 91 -14.40 -11.29 -23.09
N PRO A 92 -14.70 -12.60 -22.99
CA PRO A 92 -15.89 -13.21 -23.59
C PRO A 92 -17.19 -12.53 -23.16
N GLU A 93 -17.21 -12.00 -21.94
CA GLU A 93 -18.32 -11.25 -21.34
C GLU A 93 -18.55 -9.92 -22.10
N LEU A 94 -17.48 -9.19 -22.44
CA LEU A 94 -17.57 -7.95 -23.22
C LEU A 94 -17.98 -8.23 -24.66
N ALA A 95 -17.50 -9.33 -25.25
CA ALA A 95 -17.93 -9.77 -26.57
C ALA A 95 -19.45 -10.05 -26.60
N ALA A 96 -19.97 -10.76 -25.59
CA ALA A 96 -21.39 -11.02 -25.42
C ALA A 96 -22.23 -9.74 -25.21
N ILE A 97 -21.73 -8.81 -24.37
CA ILE A 97 -22.37 -7.51 -24.08
C ILE A 97 -22.47 -6.65 -25.36
N ARG A 98 -21.41 -6.59 -26.17
CA ARG A 98 -21.40 -5.85 -27.45
C ARG A 98 -22.31 -6.53 -28.49
N TRP A 99 -22.22 -7.85 -28.66
CA TRP A 99 -23.09 -8.66 -29.53
C TRP A 99 -24.58 -8.41 -29.25
N ALA A 100 -24.96 -8.36 -27.97
CA ALA A 100 -26.33 -8.16 -27.55
C ALA A 100 -26.85 -6.75 -27.91
N ARG A 101 -26.01 -5.70 -27.73
CA ARG A 101 -26.34 -4.34 -28.15
C ARG A 101 -26.55 -4.23 -29.66
N GLU A 102 -25.73 -4.90 -30.47
CA GLU A 102 -25.85 -4.90 -31.94
C GLU A 102 -27.18 -5.52 -32.41
N ARG A 103 -27.67 -6.55 -31.71
CA ARG A 103 -28.85 -7.33 -32.10
C ARG A 103 -30.12 -6.99 -31.33
N GLY A 104 -30.04 -6.08 -30.35
CA GLY A 104 -31.16 -5.70 -29.49
C GLY A 104 -31.57 -6.77 -28.46
N ALA A 105 -30.69 -7.74 -28.18
CA ALA A 105 -30.91 -8.73 -27.14
C ALA A 105 -30.74 -8.11 -25.75
N GLN A 106 -31.47 -8.62 -24.75
CA GLN A 106 -31.35 -8.12 -23.38
C GLN A 106 -30.13 -8.72 -22.68
N VAL A 107 -29.33 -7.90 -21.99
CA VAL A 107 -28.26 -8.41 -21.11
C VAL A 107 -28.70 -8.29 -19.64
N LEU A 108 -28.47 -9.35 -18.87
CA LEU A 108 -28.70 -9.39 -17.42
C LEU A 108 -27.41 -9.75 -16.68
N CYS A 109 -27.05 -8.95 -15.68
CA CYS A 109 -26.16 -9.41 -14.61
C CYS A 109 -26.84 -10.55 -13.84
N CYS A 110 -26.18 -11.69 -13.66
CA CYS A 110 -26.78 -12.85 -12.98
C CYS A 110 -26.02 -13.35 -11.74
N ASP A 111 -24.99 -12.64 -11.28
CA ASP A 111 -24.25 -12.97 -10.05
C ASP A 111 -24.72 -12.11 -8.86
N LEU A 112 -24.31 -12.48 -7.63
CA LEU A 112 -24.71 -11.83 -6.39
C LEU A 112 -24.45 -10.31 -6.39
N PRO A 113 -25.35 -9.50 -5.78
CA PRO A 113 -25.06 -8.09 -5.47
C PRO A 113 -23.78 -7.94 -4.65
N LEU A 114 -23.02 -6.86 -4.83
CA LEU A 114 -21.76 -6.57 -4.14
C LEU A 114 -21.90 -6.45 -2.61
N SER A 115 -23.12 -6.23 -2.11
CA SER A 115 -23.44 -6.15 -0.68
C SER A 115 -24.11 -7.40 -0.11
N ASP A 116 -24.18 -8.50 -0.86
CA ASP A 116 -24.81 -9.74 -0.44
C ASP A 116 -23.91 -10.52 0.55
N PRO A 117 -24.40 -10.96 1.73
CA PRO A 117 -23.58 -11.71 2.69
C PRO A 117 -23.12 -13.08 2.15
N GLY A 118 -23.64 -13.56 1.01
CA GLY A 118 -23.14 -14.75 0.31
C GLY A 118 -21.66 -14.68 -0.07
N TRP A 119 -21.10 -13.47 -0.30
CA TRP A 119 -19.65 -13.28 -0.51
C TRP A 119 -18.79 -13.57 0.74
N SER A 120 -19.40 -13.72 1.91
CA SER A 120 -18.69 -13.94 3.19
C SER A 120 -19.31 -15.07 4.01
N ALA A 121 -20.05 -15.98 3.37
CA ALA A 121 -20.72 -17.09 4.04
C ALA A 121 -19.70 -18.14 4.54
N PRO A 122 -19.58 -18.39 5.87
CA PRO A 122 -18.63 -19.36 6.39
C PRO A 122 -19.06 -20.79 6.02
N ALA A 123 -18.08 -21.64 5.68
CA ALA A 123 -18.34 -23.02 5.31
C ALA A 123 -18.81 -23.86 6.51
N GLY A 124 -20.09 -24.25 6.51
CA GLY A 124 -20.62 -25.32 7.37
C GLY A 124 -21.06 -24.91 8.78
N ALA A 125 -22.12 -24.11 8.88
CA ALA A 125 -22.91 -24.04 10.11
C ALA A 125 -23.94 -25.19 10.15
N ASP A 126 -23.77 -26.13 11.07
CA ASP A 126 -24.74 -27.21 11.32
C ASP A 126 -26.05 -26.64 11.93
N PRO A 127 -27.22 -26.79 11.28
CA PRO A 127 -28.48 -26.23 11.78
C PRO A 127 -29.00 -26.80 13.12
N SER A 128 -28.33 -27.80 13.71
CA SER A 128 -28.86 -28.57 14.85
C SER A 128 -28.54 -28.02 16.24
N GLN A 129 -27.74 -26.95 16.39
CA GLN A 129 -27.24 -26.51 17.70
C GLN A 129 -27.77 -25.18 18.26
N ASP A 130 -28.50 -24.36 17.50
CA ASP A 130 -29.03 -23.07 18.00
C ASP A 130 -30.51 -23.15 18.43
N ALA A 131 -30.80 -24.06 19.35
CA ALA A 131 -32.15 -24.32 19.87
C ALA A 131 -32.16 -24.51 21.40
N GLY A 132 -31.47 -23.62 22.16
CA GLY A 132 -31.38 -23.87 23.61
C GLY A 132 -30.70 -22.87 24.54
N ARG A 133 -31.01 -21.56 24.51
CA ARG A 133 -31.11 -20.74 25.75
C ARG A 133 -31.69 -19.34 25.55
N ALA A 134 -32.66 -18.99 26.40
CA ALA A 134 -33.15 -17.63 26.60
C ALA A 134 -33.09 -17.24 28.09
N ASP A 135 -33.03 -15.94 28.35
CA ASP A 135 -33.38 -15.21 29.60
C ASP A 135 -32.67 -15.51 30.94
N GLY A 136 -31.48 -14.91 31.10
CA GLY A 136 -31.14 -14.02 32.25
C GLY A 136 -30.94 -14.60 33.66
N PRO A 137 -30.81 -13.74 34.70
CA PRO A 137 -30.66 -12.27 34.69
C PRO A 137 -29.31 -11.78 35.28
N SER A 138 -29.19 -10.48 35.55
CA SER A 138 -27.97 -9.79 36.01
C SER A 138 -27.65 -9.93 37.51
N GLY A 139 -26.36 -9.81 37.86
CA GLY A 139 -25.85 -9.75 39.24
C GLY A 139 -24.41 -9.25 39.32
N SER A 140 -24.03 -8.57 40.40
CA SER A 140 -22.73 -7.92 40.58
C SER A 140 -21.77 -8.68 41.52
N GLY A 141 -20.46 -8.52 41.31
CA GLY A 141 -19.39 -9.09 42.13
C GLY A 141 -18.01 -8.64 41.62
N ALA A 142 -16.98 -8.62 42.46
CA ALA A 142 -15.70 -7.97 42.14
C ALA A 142 -14.45 -8.71 42.67
N HIS A 143 -13.30 -8.28 42.14
CA HIS A 143 -11.90 -8.51 42.57
C HIS A 143 -11.15 -9.78 42.14
N SER A 144 -9.92 -9.52 41.66
CA SER A 144 -8.71 -10.38 41.62
C SER A 144 -8.76 -11.69 40.83
N GLY A 145 -7.74 -12.03 40.04
CA GLY A 145 -6.49 -11.33 39.72
C GLY A 145 -5.47 -12.26 39.06
N ASP A 146 -4.32 -11.71 38.65
CA ASP A 146 -3.23 -12.41 37.91
C ASP A 146 -3.59 -12.80 36.45
N GLY A 147 -2.69 -12.81 35.46
CA GLY A 147 -1.26 -12.48 35.49
C GLY A 147 -0.44 -12.81 34.23
N GLY A 148 -1.04 -13.38 33.18
CA GLY A 148 -0.34 -13.86 31.99
C GLY A 148 0.02 -12.75 30.99
N ARG A 149 1.32 -12.48 30.81
CA ARG A 149 1.84 -11.43 29.92
C ARG A 149 1.77 -11.81 28.44
N CYS A 150 1.60 -10.81 27.59
CA CYS A 150 1.71 -10.90 26.13
C CYS A 150 2.80 -9.95 25.61
N GLY A 151 3.36 -10.30 24.45
CA GLY A 151 4.22 -9.47 23.60
C GLY A 151 5.73 -9.58 23.84
N PRO A 152 6.56 -8.99 22.94
CA PRO A 152 6.20 -8.29 21.70
C PRO A 152 6.69 -9.01 20.42
N ASP A 153 6.66 -8.27 19.31
CA ASP A 153 7.20 -8.52 17.95
C ASP A 153 6.12 -8.78 16.87
N GLY A 154 6.07 -8.06 15.73
CA GLY A 154 6.74 -6.80 15.42
C GLY A 154 7.19 -6.60 13.98
N ASP A 155 6.29 -6.51 12.98
CA ASP A 155 6.70 -6.06 11.64
C ASP A 155 5.57 -5.52 10.73
N GLY A 156 5.96 -4.73 9.71
CA GLY A 156 5.39 -4.81 8.36
C GLY A 156 3.94 -4.40 8.04
N GLY A 157 3.26 -3.55 8.82
CA GLY A 157 1.84 -3.18 8.58
C GLY A 157 1.55 -2.37 7.30
N GLY A 158 1.43 -3.03 6.15
CA GLY A 158 0.84 -2.46 4.92
C GLY A 158 -0.70 -2.35 4.98
N PRO A 159 -1.34 -1.52 4.14
CA PRO A 159 -2.81 -1.39 4.12
C PRO A 159 -3.45 -2.72 3.66
N GLY A 160 -4.43 -3.19 4.44
CA GLY A 160 -5.01 -4.54 4.28
C GLY A 160 -5.65 -4.80 2.91
N GLY A 161 -5.53 -6.05 2.45
CA GLY A 161 -6.13 -6.51 1.20
C GLY A 161 -7.66 -6.43 1.21
N SER A 162 -8.23 -6.21 0.03
CA SER A 162 -9.68 -6.27 -0.21
C SER A 162 -10.21 -7.70 -0.04
N GLY A 163 -11.46 -7.82 0.43
CA GLY A 163 -12.16 -9.10 0.55
C GLY A 163 -12.21 -9.91 -0.75
N GLU A 164 -12.28 -11.22 -0.59
CA GLU A 164 -12.03 -12.20 -1.65
C GLU A 164 -13.21 -12.32 -2.63
N ALA A 165 -12.91 -12.24 -3.92
CA ALA A 165 -13.74 -12.81 -4.97
C ALA A 165 -13.04 -14.08 -5.47
N GLY A 166 -13.73 -15.22 -5.42
CA GLY A 166 -13.12 -16.55 -5.56
C GLY A 166 -12.33 -16.75 -6.85
N ALA A 167 -11.01 -16.92 -6.70
CA ALA A 167 -10.09 -17.32 -7.76
C ALA A 167 -9.04 -18.28 -7.16
N ASP A 168 -9.54 -19.43 -6.68
CA ASP A 168 -8.77 -20.33 -5.81
C ASP A 168 -7.72 -21.12 -6.60
N GLY A 169 -6.45 -20.79 -6.37
CA GLY A 169 -5.27 -21.32 -7.05
C GLY A 169 -4.32 -22.00 -6.08
N GLY A 170 -4.83 -22.98 -5.32
CA GLY A 170 -4.08 -23.66 -4.26
C GLY A 170 -2.91 -24.52 -4.75
N ASP A 171 -1.69 -24.13 -4.39
CA ASP A 171 -0.51 -24.99 -4.36
C ASP A 171 -0.49 -25.79 -3.03
N GLY A 172 -0.08 -27.05 -3.07
CA GLY A 172 -0.25 -28.01 -1.97
C GLY A 172 0.82 -29.10 -1.96
N GLY A 173 1.89 -28.88 -1.19
CA GLY A 173 3.04 -29.78 -1.09
C GLY A 173 2.75 -31.15 -0.45
N ASP A 174 3.43 -32.17 -1.00
CA ASP A 174 3.38 -33.62 -0.72
C ASP A 174 3.08 -34.09 0.73
N GLY A 175 2.33 -35.19 0.83
CA GLY A 175 1.84 -35.81 2.07
C GLY A 175 1.41 -37.28 1.93
N GLY A 176 2.08 -38.03 1.05
CA GLY A 176 1.77 -39.41 0.60
C GLY A 176 0.94 -40.39 1.44
N GLY A 177 0.05 -41.14 0.77
CA GLY A 177 -0.30 -42.50 1.21
C GLY A 177 -1.75 -42.99 1.13
N GLY A 178 -2.51 -42.71 0.06
CA GLY A 178 -3.86 -43.27 -0.13
C GLY A 178 -4.27 -43.41 -1.60
N GLY A 179 -4.85 -44.55 -1.98
CA GLY A 179 -5.25 -44.85 -3.36
C GLY A 179 -6.55 -44.17 -3.80
N GLY A 180 -6.57 -42.83 -3.83
CA GLY A 180 -7.64 -42.03 -4.44
C GLY A 180 -7.52 -41.93 -5.97
N ALA A 181 -8.52 -41.35 -6.61
CA ALA A 181 -8.40 -40.92 -8.00
C ALA A 181 -7.52 -39.66 -8.08
N THR A 182 -6.64 -39.57 -9.08
CA THR A 182 -5.85 -38.37 -9.38
C THR A 182 -6.78 -37.24 -9.83
N ALA A 183 -6.54 -36.00 -9.39
CA ALA A 183 -7.29 -34.85 -9.87
C ALA A 183 -7.08 -34.64 -11.39
N PHE A 184 -8.00 -33.95 -12.05
CA PHE A 184 -7.85 -33.64 -13.48
C PHE A 184 -6.62 -32.77 -13.75
N ALA A 185 -6.29 -31.87 -12.82
CA ALA A 185 -5.04 -31.12 -12.83
C ALA A 185 -3.80 -32.04 -12.82
N ASP A 186 -3.69 -32.96 -11.85
CA ASP A 186 -2.59 -33.92 -11.75
C ASP A 186 -2.44 -34.76 -13.02
N ALA A 187 -3.57 -35.25 -13.54
CA ALA A 187 -3.60 -36.11 -14.72
C ALA A 187 -3.12 -35.39 -15.99
N LEU A 188 -3.42 -34.09 -16.13
CA LEU A 188 -2.89 -33.30 -17.26
C LEU A 188 -1.42 -32.90 -17.04
N THR A 189 -1.02 -32.52 -15.83
CA THR A 189 0.38 -32.21 -15.50
C THR A 189 1.30 -33.41 -15.74
N ALA A 190 0.87 -34.61 -15.33
CA ALA A 190 1.55 -35.88 -15.60
C ALA A 190 1.62 -36.22 -17.11
N SER A 191 0.75 -35.63 -17.94
CA SER A 191 0.74 -35.87 -19.40
C SER A 191 1.81 -35.12 -20.18
N GLY A 192 2.50 -34.12 -19.59
CA GLY A 192 3.71 -33.61 -20.24
C GLY A 192 4.38 -32.35 -19.67
N SER A 193 5.68 -32.25 -19.94
CA SER A 193 6.54 -31.06 -19.86
C SER A 193 6.84 -30.42 -18.50
N GLY A 194 6.04 -30.64 -17.44
CA GLY A 194 6.35 -30.15 -16.08
C GLY A 194 6.43 -28.62 -15.98
N ARG A 195 5.27 -27.95 -16.01
CA ARG A 195 5.13 -26.51 -15.79
C ARG A 195 3.98 -26.25 -14.82
N ASP A 196 4.21 -25.40 -13.84
CA ASP A 196 3.28 -25.17 -12.74
C ASP A 196 2.45 -23.88 -12.94
N GLY A 197 1.15 -23.96 -12.65
CA GLY A 197 0.20 -22.83 -12.68
C GLY A 197 -0.24 -22.35 -14.06
N ASP A 198 -1.49 -21.87 -14.17
CA ASP A 198 -2.18 -21.35 -15.37
C ASP A 198 -2.32 -22.28 -16.61
N ASP A 199 -1.42 -23.24 -16.80
CA ASP A 199 -1.23 -23.99 -18.06
C ASP A 199 -2.46 -24.83 -18.49
N LEU A 200 -3.34 -25.20 -17.56
CA LEU A 200 -4.52 -26.05 -17.82
C LEU A 200 -5.46 -25.46 -18.89
N TRP A 201 -5.92 -24.23 -18.70
CA TRP A 201 -6.87 -23.60 -19.63
C TRP A 201 -6.20 -23.20 -20.94
N ASP A 202 -4.95 -22.71 -20.88
CA ASP A 202 -4.16 -22.34 -22.07
C ASP A 202 -4.01 -23.56 -22.99
N ARG A 203 -3.65 -24.73 -22.44
CA ARG A 203 -3.46 -25.99 -23.16
C ARG A 203 -4.77 -26.64 -23.63
N ALA A 204 -5.83 -26.62 -22.82
CA ALA A 204 -7.08 -27.32 -23.12
C ALA A 204 -8.02 -26.53 -24.04
N VAL A 205 -7.92 -25.19 -24.06
CA VAL A 205 -8.82 -24.31 -24.82
C VAL A 205 -8.04 -23.38 -25.77
N GLU A 206 -7.19 -22.49 -25.24
CA GLU A 206 -6.65 -21.36 -26.03
C GLU A 206 -5.76 -21.80 -27.20
N VAL A 207 -4.76 -22.66 -26.96
CA VAL A 207 -3.80 -23.06 -28.01
C VAL A 207 -4.37 -24.06 -29.01
N LEU A 208 -5.50 -24.70 -28.70
CA LEU A 208 -6.18 -25.68 -29.55
C LEU A 208 -7.35 -25.08 -30.35
N ALA A 209 -7.90 -23.95 -29.92
CA ALA A 209 -8.99 -23.24 -30.60
C ALA A 209 -8.70 -22.79 -32.06
N PRO A 210 -7.47 -22.46 -32.49
CA PRO A 210 -7.23 -21.98 -33.85
C PRO A 210 -7.56 -23.04 -34.92
N GLY A 211 -8.47 -22.71 -35.82
CA GLY A 211 -9.03 -23.63 -36.82
C GLY A 211 -10.12 -24.59 -36.31
N CYS A 212 -10.49 -24.55 -35.02
CA CYS A 212 -11.64 -25.28 -34.49
C CYS A 212 -12.97 -24.55 -34.79
N THR A 213 -14.09 -25.27 -34.71
CA THR A 213 -15.43 -24.66 -34.81
C THR A 213 -15.86 -24.05 -33.46
N PRO A 214 -16.76 -23.03 -33.45
CA PRO A 214 -17.30 -22.45 -32.23
C PRO A 214 -17.81 -23.48 -31.20
N GLU A 215 -18.58 -24.47 -31.64
CA GLU A 215 -19.09 -25.54 -30.77
C GLU A 215 -17.97 -26.44 -30.22
N ALA A 216 -16.88 -26.66 -30.96
CA ALA A 216 -15.74 -27.43 -30.44
C ALA A 216 -15.03 -26.68 -29.30
N VAL A 217 -14.79 -25.37 -29.45
CA VAL A 217 -14.20 -24.52 -28.41
C VAL A 217 -15.13 -24.43 -27.18
N ARG A 218 -16.44 -24.25 -27.40
CA ARG A 218 -17.47 -24.29 -26.35
C ARG A 218 -17.45 -25.60 -25.56
N ARG A 219 -17.35 -26.74 -26.24
CA ARG A 219 -17.29 -28.07 -25.59
C ARG A 219 -16.00 -28.28 -24.82
N ALA A 220 -14.86 -27.77 -25.30
CA ALA A 220 -13.61 -27.80 -24.56
C ALA A 220 -13.70 -26.99 -23.25
N ALA A 221 -14.22 -25.77 -23.32
CA ALA A 221 -14.43 -24.90 -22.16
C ALA A 221 -15.40 -25.51 -21.13
N LEU A 222 -16.55 -26.06 -21.57
CA LEU A 222 -17.48 -26.79 -20.70
C LEU A 222 -16.84 -28.06 -20.09
N GLY A 223 -15.90 -28.70 -20.79
CA GLY A 223 -15.14 -29.85 -20.29
C GLY A 223 -14.17 -29.49 -19.17
N VAL A 224 -13.40 -28.42 -19.32
CA VAL A 224 -12.51 -27.91 -18.26
C VAL A 224 -13.33 -27.47 -17.04
N GLY A 225 -14.43 -26.74 -17.27
CA GLY A 225 -15.34 -26.31 -16.21
C GLY A 225 -15.98 -27.46 -15.42
N TRP A 226 -16.43 -28.51 -16.12
CA TRP A 226 -16.93 -29.73 -15.49
C TRP A 226 -15.84 -30.43 -14.66
N ALA A 227 -14.63 -30.56 -15.18
CA ALA A 227 -13.56 -31.28 -14.50
C ALA A 227 -13.09 -30.56 -13.22
N LEU A 228 -12.84 -29.24 -13.29
CA LEU A 228 -12.54 -28.41 -12.10
C LEU A 228 -13.64 -28.51 -11.04
N ARG A 229 -14.90 -28.62 -11.48
CA ARG A 229 -16.03 -28.77 -10.57
C ARG A 229 -16.10 -30.14 -9.90
N GLN A 230 -15.71 -31.22 -10.59
CA GLN A 230 -15.60 -32.54 -9.98
C GLN A 230 -14.39 -32.61 -9.02
N ASP A 231 -13.25 -32.02 -9.38
CA ASP A 231 -12.07 -31.97 -8.51
C ASP A 231 -12.43 -31.31 -7.16
N SER A 232 -13.02 -30.10 -7.16
CA SER A 232 -13.52 -29.41 -5.95
C SER A 232 -14.56 -30.24 -5.16
N ALA A 233 -15.50 -30.89 -5.85
CA ALA A 233 -16.48 -31.76 -5.20
C ALA A 233 -15.85 -33.03 -4.59
N SER A 234 -14.66 -33.42 -5.03
CA SER A 234 -13.92 -34.60 -4.53
C SER A 234 -12.92 -34.29 -3.43
N SER A 235 -12.34 -33.08 -3.40
CA SER A 235 -11.27 -32.69 -2.47
C SER A 235 -11.76 -32.17 -1.12
N GLY A 236 -12.92 -31.51 -1.07
CA GLY A 236 -13.47 -30.94 0.17
C GLY A 236 -14.94 -30.50 0.13
N ALA A 237 -15.59 -30.56 -1.04
CA ALA A 237 -16.84 -29.89 -1.42
C ALA A 237 -16.67 -28.44 -1.91
N VAL A 238 -17.71 -27.95 -2.58
CA VAL A 238 -17.75 -26.64 -3.25
C VAL A 238 -17.85 -25.52 -2.21
N PRO A 239 -17.12 -24.39 -2.36
CA PRO A 239 -17.21 -23.26 -1.44
C PRO A 239 -18.64 -22.74 -1.25
N ALA A 240 -18.97 -22.32 -0.02
CA ALA A 240 -20.31 -21.85 0.34
C ALA A 240 -20.72 -20.59 -0.46
N GLY A 241 -19.76 -19.72 -0.77
CA GLY A 241 -19.99 -18.55 -1.64
C GLY A 241 -20.42 -18.95 -3.05
N ASP A 242 -19.74 -19.92 -3.69
CA ASP A 242 -20.09 -20.37 -5.04
C ASP A 242 -21.45 -21.07 -5.11
N LEU A 243 -21.82 -21.82 -4.06
CA LEU A 243 -23.16 -22.37 -3.93
C LEU A 243 -24.24 -21.27 -3.82
N ALA A 244 -23.95 -20.18 -3.09
CA ALA A 244 -24.85 -19.02 -3.00
C ALA A 244 -24.96 -18.26 -4.34
N ARG A 245 -23.84 -18.07 -5.05
CA ARG A 245 -23.77 -17.49 -6.40
C ARG A 245 -24.57 -18.32 -7.40
N GLU A 246 -24.41 -19.64 -7.42
CA GLU A 246 -25.15 -20.54 -8.31
C GLU A 246 -26.65 -20.64 -7.99
N ALA A 247 -27.03 -20.56 -6.71
CA ALA A 247 -28.43 -20.41 -6.33
C ALA A 247 -29.02 -19.08 -6.83
N HIS A 248 -28.23 -18.00 -6.85
CA HIS A 248 -28.64 -16.72 -7.44
C HIS A 248 -28.75 -16.80 -8.97
N MET A 249 -27.72 -17.31 -9.66
CA MET A 249 -27.70 -17.50 -11.11
C MET A 249 -28.91 -18.32 -11.58
N ARG A 250 -29.20 -19.46 -10.93
CA ARG A 250 -30.37 -20.30 -11.25
C ARG A 250 -31.69 -19.53 -11.12
N ARG A 251 -31.85 -18.68 -10.11
CA ARG A 251 -33.04 -17.80 -9.95
C ARG A 251 -33.15 -16.77 -11.09
N VAL A 252 -32.06 -16.09 -11.44
CA VAL A 252 -32.04 -15.10 -12.52
C VAL A 252 -32.32 -15.74 -13.88
N LEU A 253 -31.73 -16.90 -14.16
CA LEU A 253 -31.93 -17.66 -15.40
C LEU A 253 -33.38 -18.15 -15.54
N ALA A 254 -33.99 -18.65 -14.46
CA ALA A 254 -35.41 -19.03 -14.45
C ALA A 254 -36.33 -17.82 -14.69
N GLY A 255 -36.01 -16.65 -14.12
CA GLY A 255 -36.72 -15.40 -14.38
C GLY A 255 -36.55 -14.90 -15.82
N ALA A 256 -35.34 -15.02 -16.38
CA ALA A 256 -35.03 -14.64 -17.76
C ALA A 256 -35.76 -15.51 -18.81
N ALA A 257 -35.93 -16.79 -18.53
CA ALA A 257 -36.63 -17.75 -19.39
C ALA A 257 -38.17 -17.65 -19.29
N ALA A 258 -38.70 -16.87 -18.34
CA ALA A 258 -40.13 -16.65 -18.21
C ALA A 258 -40.73 -16.08 -19.51
N GLY A 259 -41.88 -16.63 -19.91
CA GLY A 259 -42.50 -16.35 -21.22
C GLY A 259 -41.92 -17.13 -22.40
N GLY A 260 -40.97 -18.05 -22.19
CA GLY A 260 -40.42 -18.93 -23.23
C GLY A 260 -39.31 -18.29 -24.07
N ARG A 261 -38.64 -17.27 -23.53
CA ARG A 261 -37.55 -16.54 -24.19
C ARG A 261 -36.30 -17.42 -24.29
N ARG A 262 -35.53 -17.26 -25.36
CA ARG A 262 -34.25 -17.96 -25.54
C ARG A 262 -33.14 -17.29 -24.72
N VAL A 263 -32.71 -17.95 -23.65
CA VAL A 263 -31.67 -17.46 -22.73
C VAL A 263 -30.35 -18.18 -23.00
N ALA A 264 -29.28 -17.42 -23.23
CA ALA A 264 -27.91 -17.90 -23.14
C ALA A 264 -27.28 -17.48 -21.81
N ALA A 265 -26.39 -18.30 -21.26
CA ALA A 265 -25.63 -18.02 -20.05
C ALA A 265 -24.13 -17.97 -20.38
N VAL A 266 -23.52 -16.80 -20.23
CA VAL A 266 -22.09 -16.54 -20.43
C VAL A 266 -21.47 -16.37 -19.03
N ILE A 267 -20.99 -17.49 -18.49
CA ILE A 267 -20.72 -17.68 -17.06
C ILE A 267 -19.45 -18.50 -16.85
N GLY A 268 -18.79 -18.33 -15.71
CA GLY A 268 -17.56 -19.02 -15.35
C GLY A 268 -17.72 -20.53 -15.48
N ALA A 269 -16.82 -21.18 -16.22
CA ALA A 269 -17.02 -22.56 -16.67
C ALA A 269 -17.26 -23.56 -15.51
N PHE A 270 -16.69 -23.29 -14.33
CA PHE A 270 -16.89 -24.04 -13.08
C PHE A 270 -18.35 -24.06 -12.57
N HIS A 271 -19.13 -23.01 -12.84
CA HIS A 271 -20.53 -22.89 -12.43
C HIS A 271 -21.49 -23.59 -13.41
N ALA A 272 -21.10 -23.76 -14.68
CA ALA A 272 -21.94 -24.34 -15.73
C ALA A 272 -22.58 -25.70 -15.38
N PRO A 273 -21.90 -26.64 -14.70
CA PRO A 273 -22.52 -27.89 -14.25
C PRO A 273 -23.68 -27.72 -13.27
N ALA A 274 -23.64 -26.71 -12.41
CA ALA A 274 -24.70 -26.48 -11.42
C ALA A 274 -25.98 -25.93 -12.05
N LEU A 275 -25.87 -25.17 -13.15
CA LEU A 275 -27.01 -24.49 -13.78
C LEU A 275 -28.00 -25.43 -14.50
N VAL A 276 -27.60 -26.67 -14.78
CA VAL A 276 -28.47 -27.71 -15.37
C VAL A 276 -28.75 -28.87 -14.41
N SER A 277 -28.09 -28.91 -13.25
CA SER A 277 -28.32 -29.93 -12.24
C SER A 277 -29.63 -29.65 -11.49
N PRO A 278 -30.48 -30.66 -11.23
CA PRO A 278 -31.67 -30.45 -10.40
C PRO A 278 -31.24 -30.02 -8.99
N PRO A 279 -32.01 -29.14 -8.30
CA PRO A 279 -31.63 -28.63 -6.99
C PRO A 279 -31.47 -29.78 -5.99
N THR A 280 -30.27 -29.89 -5.43
CA THR A 280 -29.95 -30.86 -4.38
C THR A 280 -30.54 -30.39 -3.05
N THR A 281 -30.84 -31.33 -2.15
CA THR A 281 -31.47 -31.06 -0.84
C THR A 281 -30.55 -30.38 0.17
N ALA A 282 -29.51 -29.69 -0.31
CA ALA A 282 -28.61 -28.81 0.45
C ALA A 282 -28.75 -27.33 0.05
N ASP A 283 -29.55 -27.01 -0.98
CA ASP A 283 -30.02 -25.63 -1.23
C ASP A 283 -30.76 -25.13 0.04
N PRO A 284 -30.34 -24.03 0.69
CA PRO A 284 -31.01 -23.54 1.88
C PRO A 284 -32.45 -23.11 1.55
N SER A 285 -33.39 -23.51 2.40
CA SER A 285 -34.83 -23.22 2.23
C SER A 285 -35.07 -21.75 1.91
N PRO A 286 -35.94 -21.42 0.94
CA PRO A 286 -36.15 -20.04 0.52
C PRO A 286 -36.64 -19.19 1.69
N THR A 287 -35.81 -18.23 2.11
CA THR A 287 -36.23 -17.15 3.01
C THR A 287 -37.44 -16.48 2.38
N ALA A 288 -38.54 -16.38 3.13
CA ALA A 288 -39.83 -15.98 2.58
C ALA A 288 -39.74 -14.62 1.89
N ALA A 289 -40.29 -14.54 0.67
CA ALA A 289 -40.52 -13.25 0.03
C ALA A 289 -41.45 -12.40 0.91
N PRO A 290 -41.29 -11.06 0.96
CA PRO A 290 -42.25 -10.20 1.64
C PRO A 290 -43.63 -10.40 1.04
N GLU A 291 -44.57 -10.93 1.82
CA GLU A 291 -45.90 -11.28 1.32
C GLU A 291 -46.63 -10.04 0.78
N ALA A 292 -47.21 -10.19 -0.42
CA ALA A 292 -48.11 -9.18 -0.97
C ALA A 292 -49.32 -9.05 -0.04
N THR A 293 -49.47 -7.89 0.61
CA THR A 293 -50.51 -7.66 1.62
C THR A 293 -51.90 -7.59 0.98
N GLU A 294 -52.59 -8.73 0.89
CA GLU A 294 -54.03 -8.73 0.60
C GLU A 294 -54.80 -8.11 1.79
N PRO A 295 -55.80 -7.23 1.54
CA PRO A 295 -56.51 -6.57 2.64
C PRO A 295 -57.44 -7.53 3.42
N GLY A 296 -57.14 -7.73 4.71
CA GLY A 296 -58.01 -8.45 5.64
C GLY A 296 -59.38 -7.78 5.85
N PRO A 297 -60.42 -8.54 6.22
CA PRO A 297 -61.82 -8.13 6.07
C PRO A 297 -62.31 -7.15 7.15
N THR A 298 -63.04 -6.11 6.72
CA THR A 298 -63.84 -5.24 7.60
C THR A 298 -65.21 -5.86 7.90
N GLY A 299 -65.59 -5.93 9.18
CA GLY A 299 -66.94 -6.31 9.62
C GLY A 299 -68.02 -5.27 9.26
N PRO A 300 -69.31 -5.62 9.44
CA PRO A 300 -70.48 -4.85 8.96
C PRO A 300 -70.73 -3.57 9.79
N ASP A 301 -71.42 -2.54 9.28
CA ASP A 301 -72.86 -2.61 8.99
C ASP A 301 -73.46 -1.45 8.14
N ALA A 302 -74.76 -1.59 7.82
CA ALA A 302 -75.73 -0.51 7.52
C ALA A 302 -75.65 0.31 6.19
N HIS A 303 -76.43 -0.16 5.22
CA HIS A 303 -77.59 0.56 4.60
C HIS A 303 -77.48 1.51 3.37
N THR A 304 -78.22 1.06 2.33
CA THR A 304 -79.19 1.80 1.46
C THR A 304 -78.79 2.60 0.20
N THR A 305 -79.11 1.99 -0.95
CA THR A 305 -79.98 2.53 -2.03
C THR A 305 -79.39 3.43 -3.14
N THR A 306 -79.02 2.77 -4.25
CA THR A 306 -79.47 2.97 -5.66
C THR A 306 -80.37 4.18 -6.07
N PRO A 307 -80.48 4.55 -7.37
CA PRO A 307 -79.60 4.28 -8.55
C PRO A 307 -79.47 5.42 -9.62
N ALA A 308 -78.51 5.27 -10.55
CA ALA A 308 -78.63 5.50 -12.02
C ALA A 308 -78.88 6.94 -12.62
N PRO A 309 -78.72 7.16 -13.95
CA PRO A 309 -77.71 6.65 -14.91
C PRO A 309 -77.18 7.75 -15.90
N ASP A 310 -76.62 7.30 -17.04
CA ASP A 310 -76.42 8.00 -18.34
C ASP A 310 -75.29 9.05 -18.49
N ALA A 311 -74.65 9.26 -19.65
CA ALA A 311 -74.46 8.46 -20.88
C ALA A 311 -73.43 9.16 -21.84
N VAL A 312 -73.27 8.63 -23.08
CA VAL A 312 -72.79 9.30 -24.32
C VAL A 312 -71.27 9.21 -24.70
N ARG A 313 -71.08 8.96 -26.01
CA ARG A 313 -69.91 9.01 -26.92
C ARG A 313 -70.49 9.50 -28.29
N PRO A 314 -69.77 9.89 -29.38
CA PRO A 314 -68.32 9.79 -29.67
C PRO A 314 -67.66 10.91 -30.55
N ALA A 315 -66.42 10.66 -31.01
CA ALA A 315 -65.84 10.94 -32.35
C ALA A 315 -64.91 12.18 -32.61
N PRO A 316 -63.96 12.09 -33.59
CA PRO A 316 -62.82 13.01 -33.83
C PRO A 316 -62.97 13.73 -35.23
N PRO A 317 -61.99 14.16 -36.09
CA PRO A 317 -60.54 13.84 -36.28
C PRO A 317 -59.60 15.05 -36.65
N GLN A 318 -58.43 14.74 -37.27
CA GLN A 318 -57.41 15.61 -37.93
C GLN A 318 -56.34 16.30 -37.04
N ALA A 319 -55.09 16.56 -37.49
CA ALA A 319 -54.24 15.89 -38.49
C ALA A 319 -52.75 16.36 -38.42
N ASP A 320 -51.83 15.45 -38.78
CA ASP A 320 -50.49 15.64 -39.41
C ASP A 320 -49.19 16.01 -38.61
N ALA A 321 -48.09 15.45 -39.14
CA ALA A 321 -46.65 15.75 -39.12
C ALA A 321 -45.82 16.12 -37.85
N SER A 322 -44.76 15.33 -37.65
CA SER A 322 -43.37 15.75 -37.33
C SER A 322 -43.00 16.36 -35.96
N ALA A 323 -42.54 15.50 -35.04
CA ALA A 323 -41.47 15.83 -34.08
C ALA A 323 -40.72 14.55 -33.63
N ALA A 324 -39.42 14.65 -33.33
CA ALA A 324 -38.67 13.55 -32.73
C ALA A 324 -39.06 13.38 -31.26
N ARG A 325 -39.35 12.15 -30.82
CA ARG A 325 -39.63 11.86 -29.41
C ARG A 325 -38.34 11.77 -28.61
N ALA A 326 -38.13 12.74 -27.72
CA ALA A 326 -37.36 12.50 -26.51
C ALA A 326 -38.05 11.39 -25.69
N VAL A 327 -37.26 10.57 -25.00
CA VAL A 327 -37.78 9.59 -24.04
C VAL A 327 -37.97 10.30 -22.71
N GLU A 328 -39.20 10.37 -22.21
CA GLU A 328 -39.48 10.91 -20.88
C GLU A 328 -38.97 9.95 -19.79
N PRO A 329 -38.37 10.45 -18.69
CA PRO A 329 -38.00 9.61 -17.56
C PRO A 329 -39.25 9.08 -16.85
N GLY A 330 -39.20 7.81 -16.44
CA GLY A 330 -40.28 7.16 -15.68
C GLY A 330 -40.52 7.80 -14.30
N PRO A 331 -41.68 7.55 -13.67
CA PRO A 331 -42.09 8.23 -12.46
C PRO A 331 -41.18 7.93 -11.27
N VAL A 332 -40.75 9.00 -10.58
CA VAL A 332 -40.05 8.90 -9.29
C VAL A 332 -41.04 8.40 -8.24
N TYR A 333 -40.79 7.20 -7.70
CA TYR A 333 -41.53 6.71 -6.54
C TYR A 333 -41.14 7.52 -5.30
N GLY A 334 -42.14 8.12 -4.65
CA GLY A 334 -41.94 8.88 -3.40
C GLY A 334 -41.52 7.96 -2.26
N GLY A 335 -40.51 8.38 -1.49
CA GLY A 335 -39.94 7.57 -0.41
C GLY A 335 -40.88 7.40 0.79
N SER A 336 -40.81 6.23 1.41
CA SER A 336 -41.34 5.95 2.76
C SER A 336 -40.16 5.85 3.74
N PRO A 337 -40.25 6.39 4.96
CA PRO A 337 -39.09 6.49 5.87
C PRO A 337 -38.80 5.20 6.66
N ALA A 338 -37.52 5.00 6.97
CA ALA A 338 -37.00 4.15 8.06
C ALA A 338 -37.40 2.67 8.08
N GLY A 339 -36.81 1.89 7.17
CA GLY A 339 -36.23 0.59 7.51
C GLY A 339 -34.71 0.65 7.38
N ASP A 340 -33.96 -0.35 7.87
CA ASP A 340 -32.48 -0.39 7.85
C ASP A 340 -31.89 -0.64 6.45
N ALA A 341 -32.20 0.25 5.50
CA ALA A 341 -31.62 0.28 4.17
C ALA A 341 -30.10 0.50 4.27
N HIS A 342 -29.36 -0.60 4.16
CA HIS A 342 -27.92 -0.59 4.04
C HIS A 342 -27.53 0.29 2.83
N PRO A 343 -26.51 1.16 2.95
CA PRO A 343 -26.14 2.05 1.86
C PRO A 343 -25.72 1.21 0.63
N ALA A 344 -26.36 1.48 -0.50
CA ALA A 344 -26.09 0.77 -1.75
C ALA A 344 -24.61 0.94 -2.15
N PRO A 345 -23.97 -0.11 -2.71
CA PRO A 345 -22.58 -0.05 -3.11
C PRO A 345 -22.38 1.02 -4.20
N VAL A 346 -21.31 1.81 -4.07
CA VAL A 346 -20.98 2.83 -5.08
C VAL A 346 -20.22 2.14 -6.21
N THR A 347 -20.76 2.20 -7.42
CA THR A 347 -20.18 1.62 -8.64
C THR A 347 -19.79 2.70 -9.65
N SER A 348 -18.77 2.42 -10.48
CA SER A 348 -18.32 3.29 -11.58
C SER A 348 -17.77 2.48 -12.76
N LEU A 349 -17.73 3.07 -13.96
CA LEU A 349 -17.03 2.54 -15.13
C LEU A 349 -15.80 3.42 -15.42
N VAL A 350 -14.60 2.89 -15.18
CA VAL A 350 -13.33 3.63 -15.24
C VAL A 350 -12.41 3.14 -16.37
N PRO A 351 -11.52 4.00 -16.91
CA PRO A 351 -10.41 3.57 -17.75
C PRO A 351 -9.49 2.59 -17.02
N TYR A 352 -8.97 1.59 -17.72
CA TYR A 352 -7.99 0.63 -17.21
C TYR A 352 -6.79 0.53 -18.18
N ALA A 353 -5.83 -0.35 -17.89
CA ALA A 353 -4.58 -0.46 -18.66
C ALA A 353 -4.04 -1.90 -18.67
N PHE A 354 -3.31 -2.28 -19.73
CA PHE A 354 -2.76 -3.65 -19.87
C PHE A 354 -1.68 -3.97 -18.83
N ASP A 355 -0.88 -2.99 -18.40
CA ASP A 355 0.13 -3.13 -17.35
C ASP A 355 -0.45 -3.59 -15.99
N LEU A 356 -1.75 -3.37 -15.77
CA LEU A 356 -2.51 -3.77 -14.58
C LEU A 356 -3.47 -4.94 -14.82
N LEU A 357 -3.69 -5.31 -16.09
CA LEU A 357 -4.44 -6.51 -16.45
C LEU A 357 -3.57 -7.77 -16.33
N ASP A 358 -2.25 -7.61 -16.38
CA ASP A 358 -1.29 -8.69 -16.19
C ASP A 358 -1.25 -9.17 -14.73
N SER A 359 -1.32 -10.48 -14.51
CA SER A 359 -1.35 -11.04 -13.14
C SER A 359 -0.08 -10.76 -12.32
N ARG A 360 1.05 -10.42 -12.96
CA ARG A 360 2.28 -9.96 -12.26
C ARG A 360 2.12 -8.59 -11.58
N SER A 361 1.05 -7.85 -11.88
CA SER A 361 0.70 -6.60 -11.19
C SER A 361 0.12 -6.80 -9.79
N GLY A 362 -0.26 -8.04 -9.43
CA GLY A 362 -0.98 -8.36 -8.19
C GLY A 362 -2.50 -8.43 -8.33
N TYR A 363 -3.06 -8.30 -9.54
CA TYR A 363 -4.48 -8.62 -9.80
C TYR A 363 -4.68 -10.15 -9.90
N PRO A 364 -5.40 -10.82 -8.97
CA PRO A 364 -5.41 -12.29 -8.90
C PRO A 364 -6.06 -12.98 -10.09
N ALA A 365 -7.13 -12.39 -10.65
CA ALA A 365 -7.80 -12.89 -11.85
C ALA A 365 -7.20 -12.35 -13.17
N GLY A 366 -5.99 -11.76 -13.09
CA GLY A 366 -5.30 -11.19 -14.24
C GLY A 366 -4.84 -12.23 -15.26
N ILE A 367 -4.54 -11.77 -16.48
CA ILE A 367 -4.11 -12.62 -17.59
C ILE A 367 -2.67 -12.31 -17.97
N ARG A 368 -1.80 -13.32 -18.07
CA ARG A 368 -0.41 -13.10 -18.48
C ARG A 368 -0.35 -12.60 -19.92
N ASP A 369 0.51 -11.61 -20.14
CA ASP A 369 0.91 -11.11 -21.46
C ASP A 369 -0.29 -10.55 -22.28
N PRO A 370 -1.07 -9.59 -21.74
CA PRO A 370 -2.35 -9.13 -22.31
C PRO A 370 -2.27 -8.57 -23.74
N ARG A 371 -1.15 -7.97 -24.16
CA ARG A 371 -0.96 -7.49 -25.54
C ARG A 371 -0.70 -8.64 -26.52
N TRP A 372 -0.18 -9.78 -26.04
CA TRP A 372 -0.22 -11.04 -26.80
C TRP A 372 -1.66 -11.56 -26.92
N GLN A 373 -2.46 -11.53 -25.85
CA GLN A 373 -3.88 -11.97 -25.91
C GLN A 373 -4.71 -11.12 -26.88
N GLN A 374 -4.48 -9.80 -26.93
CA GLN A 374 -5.07 -8.91 -27.95
C GLN A 374 -4.65 -9.31 -29.37
N ALA A 375 -3.41 -9.78 -29.57
CA ALA A 375 -2.94 -10.27 -30.86
C ALA A 375 -3.58 -11.61 -31.25
N VAL A 376 -3.82 -12.52 -30.29
CA VAL A 376 -4.55 -13.79 -30.48
C VAL A 376 -6.00 -13.53 -30.89
N LEU A 377 -6.70 -12.64 -30.17
CA LEU A 377 -8.03 -12.16 -30.54
C LEU A 377 -8.04 -11.57 -31.95
N THR A 378 -7.10 -10.67 -32.24
CA THR A 378 -6.99 -9.98 -33.54
C THR A 378 -6.76 -10.97 -34.69
N ALA A 379 -6.09 -12.10 -34.46
CA ALA A 379 -5.93 -13.18 -35.43
C ALA A 379 -7.25 -13.91 -35.77
N GLY A 380 -8.25 -13.88 -34.89
CA GLY A 380 -9.60 -14.40 -35.16
C GLY A 380 -9.64 -15.90 -35.37
N ALA A 381 -8.95 -16.65 -34.51
CA ALA A 381 -8.77 -18.12 -34.59
C ALA A 381 -8.11 -18.65 -35.89
N ASP A 382 -7.53 -17.78 -36.73
CA ASP A 382 -6.76 -18.21 -37.91
C ASP A 382 -5.29 -18.55 -37.57
N PRO A 383 -4.81 -19.78 -37.83
CA PRO A 383 -3.43 -20.19 -37.53
C PRO A 383 -2.34 -19.41 -38.28
N GLY A 384 -2.62 -18.91 -39.48
CA GLY A 384 -1.68 -18.10 -40.26
C GLY A 384 -1.49 -16.71 -39.68
N ARG A 385 -2.58 -16.06 -39.29
CA ARG A 385 -2.56 -14.74 -38.64
C ARG A 385 -1.94 -14.79 -37.23
N LEU A 386 -1.98 -15.95 -36.56
CA LEU A 386 -1.22 -16.23 -35.34
C LEU A 386 0.29 -16.39 -35.60
N HIS A 387 0.69 -17.12 -36.66
CA HIS A 387 2.09 -17.19 -37.09
C HIS A 387 2.64 -15.79 -37.38
N ASP A 388 1.89 -14.96 -38.10
CA ASP A 388 2.23 -13.55 -38.34
C ASP A 388 2.30 -12.72 -37.04
N ALA A 389 1.48 -13.02 -36.03
CA ALA A 389 1.49 -12.34 -34.73
C ALA A 389 2.75 -12.69 -33.94
N ALA A 390 3.16 -13.96 -33.91
CA ALA A 390 4.44 -14.39 -33.36
C ALA A 390 5.62 -13.72 -34.09
N ALA A 391 5.58 -13.68 -35.43
CA ALA A 391 6.61 -13.03 -36.24
C ALA A 391 6.76 -11.52 -35.91
N ARG A 392 5.64 -10.81 -35.73
CA ARG A 392 5.63 -9.40 -35.28
C ARG A 392 6.22 -9.26 -33.88
N ALA A 393 5.71 -10.01 -32.91
CA ALA A 393 6.18 -9.95 -31.52
C ALA A 393 7.70 -10.22 -31.40
N ILE A 394 8.21 -11.24 -32.10
CA ILE A 394 9.65 -11.55 -32.14
C ILE A 394 10.45 -10.41 -32.78
N THR A 395 9.95 -9.81 -33.87
CA THR A 395 10.60 -8.67 -34.54
C THR A 395 10.67 -7.44 -33.63
N ASP A 396 9.62 -7.21 -32.84
CA ASP A 396 9.55 -6.12 -31.86
C ASP A 396 10.46 -6.39 -30.65
N LEU A 397 10.50 -7.62 -30.12
CA LEU A 397 11.47 -8.02 -29.08
C LEU A 397 12.92 -7.81 -29.53
N CYS A 398 13.23 -8.13 -30.79
CA CYS A 398 14.54 -7.86 -31.37
C CYS A 398 14.81 -6.36 -31.57
N ARG A 399 13.79 -5.50 -31.64
CA ARG A 399 13.98 -4.03 -31.63
C ARG A 399 14.33 -3.53 -30.23
N GLU A 400 13.58 -3.95 -29.21
CA GLU A 400 13.81 -3.53 -27.82
C GLU A 400 15.17 -4.02 -27.29
N LEU A 401 15.56 -5.26 -27.60
CA LEU A 401 16.91 -5.76 -27.27
C LEU A 401 18.03 -4.91 -27.90
N ARG A 402 17.86 -4.47 -29.16
CA ARG A 402 18.83 -3.57 -29.82
C ARG A 402 18.83 -2.17 -29.20
N ALA A 403 17.68 -1.66 -28.78
CA ALA A 403 17.58 -0.39 -28.06
C ALA A 403 18.28 -0.45 -26.68
N ALA A 404 18.22 -1.61 -26.02
CA ALA A 404 18.98 -1.93 -24.81
C ALA A 404 20.47 -2.28 -25.06
N GLY A 405 20.97 -2.16 -26.30
CA GLY A 405 22.38 -2.37 -26.65
C GLY A 405 22.79 -3.83 -26.93
N HIS A 406 21.86 -4.78 -26.95
CA HIS A 406 22.13 -6.19 -27.24
C HIS A 406 21.98 -6.54 -28.73
N THR A 407 22.77 -7.50 -29.19
CA THR A 407 22.64 -8.06 -30.55
C THR A 407 21.38 -8.90 -30.68
N ALA A 408 20.46 -8.48 -31.55
CA ALA A 408 19.30 -9.25 -31.97
C ALA A 408 18.98 -8.90 -33.44
N GLY A 409 19.52 -9.65 -34.38
CA GLY A 409 19.36 -9.47 -35.82
C GLY A 409 18.13 -10.16 -36.42
N THR A 410 18.06 -10.18 -37.76
CA THR A 410 17.03 -10.91 -38.50
C THR A 410 17.25 -12.43 -38.47
N GLY A 411 18.49 -12.89 -38.26
CA GLY A 411 18.81 -14.30 -38.11
C GLY A 411 18.20 -14.89 -36.83
N GLU A 412 18.43 -14.23 -35.69
CA GLU A 412 17.87 -14.63 -34.40
C GLU A 412 16.33 -14.53 -34.42
N ALA A 413 15.76 -13.51 -35.08
CA ALA A 413 14.31 -13.40 -35.23
C ALA A 413 13.71 -14.57 -36.05
N ALA A 414 14.32 -14.92 -37.19
CA ALA A 414 13.88 -16.04 -38.01
C ALA A 414 14.02 -17.39 -37.29
N GLU A 415 15.13 -17.59 -36.57
CA GLU A 415 15.39 -18.81 -35.79
C GLU A 415 14.44 -18.95 -34.59
N THR A 416 14.14 -17.85 -33.89
CA THR A 416 13.13 -17.83 -32.81
C THR A 416 11.75 -18.22 -33.34
N LEU A 417 11.34 -17.67 -34.49
CA LEU A 417 10.04 -18.00 -35.11
C LEU A 417 10.00 -19.45 -35.59
N ARG A 418 11.09 -19.95 -36.17
CA ARG A 418 11.23 -21.36 -36.57
C ARG A 418 11.06 -22.27 -35.36
N LEU A 419 11.81 -22.01 -34.28
CA LEU A 419 11.77 -22.82 -33.06
C LEU A 419 10.37 -22.82 -32.43
N ALA A 420 9.70 -21.66 -32.34
CA ALA A 420 8.31 -21.60 -31.85
C ALA A 420 7.35 -22.46 -32.70
N CYS A 421 7.48 -22.43 -34.02
CA CYS A 421 6.67 -23.25 -34.92
C CYS A 421 7.00 -24.75 -34.81
N ASP A 422 8.26 -25.11 -34.57
CA ASP A 422 8.68 -26.51 -34.41
C ASP A 422 8.26 -27.07 -33.05
N LEU A 423 8.29 -26.27 -31.98
CA LEU A 423 7.69 -26.62 -30.68
C LEU A 423 6.17 -26.83 -30.79
N ALA A 424 5.47 -25.97 -31.53
CA ALA A 424 4.04 -26.12 -31.81
C ALA A 424 3.73 -27.45 -32.52
N ARG A 425 4.49 -27.76 -33.59
CA ARG A 425 4.36 -29.03 -34.34
C ARG A 425 4.62 -30.26 -33.45
N LEU A 426 5.66 -30.21 -32.61
CA LEU A 426 5.98 -31.30 -31.66
C LEU A 426 4.88 -31.50 -30.60
N ARG A 427 4.13 -30.45 -30.26
CA ARG A 427 3.00 -30.47 -29.33
C ARG A 427 1.65 -30.72 -30.01
N GLY A 428 1.61 -30.91 -31.33
CA GLY A 428 0.38 -31.13 -32.10
C GLY A 428 -0.50 -29.88 -32.26
N LEU A 429 0.04 -28.68 -32.01
CA LEU A 429 -0.70 -27.42 -32.03
C LEU A 429 -0.85 -26.85 -33.45
N PRO A 430 -1.96 -26.17 -33.76
CA PRO A 430 -2.21 -25.56 -35.08
C PRO A 430 -1.28 -24.35 -35.37
N ALA A 431 -0.84 -23.64 -34.33
CA ALA A 431 0.02 -22.46 -34.38
C ALA A 431 0.88 -22.38 -33.11
N PRO A 432 1.99 -21.60 -33.08
CA PRO A 432 2.71 -21.31 -31.85
C PRO A 432 1.84 -20.52 -30.87
N GLY A 433 1.62 -21.08 -29.68
CA GLY A 433 0.96 -20.42 -28.57
C GLY A 433 1.92 -19.55 -27.77
N ARG A 434 1.43 -19.02 -26.64
CA ARG A 434 2.21 -18.18 -25.72
C ARG A 434 3.41 -18.95 -25.15
N GLY A 435 3.20 -20.21 -24.79
CA GLY A 435 4.23 -21.09 -24.24
C GLY A 435 5.38 -21.36 -25.23
N GLU A 436 5.06 -21.65 -26.49
CA GLU A 436 6.04 -21.91 -27.56
C GLU A 436 6.85 -20.65 -27.89
N LEU A 437 6.18 -19.49 -27.91
CA LEU A 437 6.82 -18.20 -28.12
C LEU A 437 7.81 -17.86 -27.01
N LEU A 438 7.39 -17.93 -25.74
CA LEU A 438 8.24 -17.61 -24.59
C LEU A 438 9.44 -18.56 -24.47
N GLU A 439 9.24 -19.85 -24.72
CA GLU A 439 10.30 -20.86 -24.72
C GLU A 439 11.32 -20.59 -25.84
N ALA A 440 10.87 -20.41 -27.08
CA ALA A 440 11.75 -20.11 -28.21
C ALA A 440 12.53 -18.80 -28.02
N VAL A 441 11.86 -17.76 -27.52
CA VAL A 441 12.48 -16.46 -27.18
C VAL A 441 13.53 -16.64 -26.07
N THR A 442 13.24 -17.41 -25.02
CA THR A 442 14.20 -17.67 -23.93
C THR A 442 15.42 -18.45 -24.42
N THR A 443 15.22 -19.45 -25.29
CA THR A 443 16.31 -20.22 -25.90
C THR A 443 17.19 -19.36 -26.83
N VAL A 444 16.60 -18.71 -27.83
CA VAL A 444 17.36 -18.05 -28.92
C VAL A 444 17.80 -16.64 -28.56
N LEU A 445 16.94 -15.86 -27.89
CA LEU A 445 17.22 -14.48 -27.50
C LEU A 445 17.74 -14.36 -26.06
N GLY A 446 17.42 -15.30 -25.16
CA GLY A 446 17.90 -15.29 -23.77
C GLY A 446 19.27 -15.95 -23.56
N GLN A 447 19.59 -16.98 -24.35
CA GLN A 447 20.92 -17.60 -24.47
C GLN A 447 21.55 -18.15 -23.16
N GLY A 448 20.74 -18.27 -22.10
CA GLY A 448 21.20 -18.76 -20.78
C GLY A 448 21.94 -17.72 -19.92
N GLU A 449 21.86 -16.43 -20.23
CA GLU A 449 22.54 -15.34 -19.49
C GLU A 449 21.59 -14.54 -18.57
N PRO A 450 21.21 -15.02 -17.37
CA PRO A 450 20.12 -14.42 -16.58
C PRO A 450 20.39 -13.00 -16.08
N LEU A 451 21.64 -12.67 -15.71
CA LEU A 451 21.97 -11.41 -15.01
C LEU A 451 22.24 -10.21 -15.93
N GLY A 452 22.48 -10.47 -17.23
CA GLY A 452 22.72 -9.43 -18.25
C GLY A 452 21.62 -9.43 -19.30
N ARG A 453 21.85 -10.17 -20.39
CA ARG A 453 20.93 -10.30 -21.53
C ARG A 453 19.52 -10.75 -21.12
N GLY A 454 19.39 -11.62 -20.13
CA GLY A 454 18.11 -12.05 -19.55
C GLY A 454 17.31 -10.91 -18.90
N ARG A 455 17.95 -9.93 -18.25
CA ARG A 455 17.26 -8.75 -17.69
C ARG A 455 16.76 -7.81 -18.80
N ALA A 456 17.56 -7.60 -19.84
CA ALA A 456 17.14 -6.82 -21.00
C ALA A 456 15.99 -7.51 -21.75
N LEU A 457 16.03 -8.85 -21.87
CA LEU A 457 14.95 -9.65 -22.43
C LEU A 457 13.67 -9.58 -21.59
N ALA A 458 13.76 -9.64 -20.26
CA ALA A 458 12.60 -9.49 -19.38
C ALA A 458 11.90 -8.13 -19.57
N ARG A 459 12.67 -7.03 -19.69
CA ARG A 459 12.13 -5.70 -20.02
C ARG A 459 11.57 -5.63 -21.45
N ALA A 460 12.18 -6.29 -22.42
CA ALA A 460 11.63 -6.38 -23.77
C ALA A 460 10.29 -7.15 -23.80
N LEU A 461 10.18 -8.24 -23.05
CA LEU A 461 8.95 -9.03 -22.91
C LEU A 461 7.82 -8.22 -22.25
N GLU A 462 8.14 -7.45 -21.20
CA GLU A 462 7.21 -6.50 -20.57
C GLU A 462 6.69 -5.45 -21.58
N VAL A 463 7.59 -4.79 -22.33
CA VAL A 463 7.20 -3.77 -23.33
C VAL A 463 6.39 -4.35 -24.50
N VAL A 464 6.74 -5.54 -25.00
CA VAL A 464 6.14 -6.10 -26.22
C VAL A 464 4.91 -6.96 -25.95
N LEU A 465 4.90 -7.77 -24.88
CA LEU A 465 3.83 -8.73 -24.59
C LEU A 465 2.82 -8.25 -23.54
N VAL A 466 3.21 -7.36 -22.63
CA VAL A 466 2.27 -6.68 -21.71
C VAL A 466 1.83 -5.34 -22.31
N GLY A 467 2.79 -4.46 -22.60
CA GLY A 467 2.51 -3.11 -23.09
C GLY A 467 1.87 -2.19 -22.03
N THR A 468 1.52 -0.97 -22.44
CA THR A 468 0.92 0.06 -21.56
C THR A 468 -0.32 0.70 -22.19
N ASP A 469 -0.95 -0.02 -23.13
CA ASP A 469 -2.18 0.40 -23.79
C ASP A 469 -3.31 0.65 -22.76
N ARG A 470 -4.01 1.78 -22.91
CA ARG A 470 -5.07 2.23 -22.00
C ARG A 470 -6.40 2.34 -22.72
N GLY A 471 -7.45 1.83 -22.08
CA GLY A 471 -8.80 2.02 -22.58
C GLY A 471 -9.34 3.42 -22.31
N ARG A 472 -10.48 3.73 -22.92
CA ARG A 472 -11.18 5.02 -22.79
C ARG A 472 -12.68 4.77 -22.76
N ILE A 473 -13.35 5.39 -21.80
CA ILE A 473 -14.81 5.36 -21.68
C ILE A 473 -15.49 6.24 -22.73
N ALA A 474 -16.71 5.88 -23.15
CA ALA A 474 -17.42 6.62 -24.19
C ALA A 474 -17.85 8.04 -23.75
N PRO A 475 -17.87 9.02 -24.66
CA PRO A 475 -18.42 10.35 -24.37
C PRO A 475 -19.91 10.26 -23.97
N GLY A 476 -20.22 10.73 -22.76
CA GLY A 476 -21.56 10.65 -22.15
C GLY A 476 -21.73 9.53 -21.11
N THR A 477 -20.71 8.71 -20.84
CA THR A 477 -20.71 7.83 -19.67
C THR A 477 -20.74 8.66 -18.37
N PRO A 478 -21.59 8.31 -17.38
CA PRO A 478 -21.61 8.98 -16.08
C PRO A 478 -20.26 8.94 -15.37
N ARG A 479 -19.91 10.05 -14.71
CA ARG A 479 -18.74 10.21 -13.84
C ARG A 479 -19.15 11.08 -12.65
N SER A 480 -18.41 11.03 -11.54
CA SER A 480 -18.50 12.10 -10.54
C SER A 480 -18.10 13.46 -11.14
N GLY A 481 -18.56 14.56 -10.52
CA GLY A 481 -18.02 15.89 -10.84
C GLY A 481 -16.55 16.03 -10.44
N LEU A 482 -16.14 15.33 -9.38
CA LEU A 482 -14.80 15.40 -8.81
C LEU A 482 -13.72 14.90 -9.78
N GLY A 483 -13.94 13.78 -10.48
CA GLY A 483 -12.97 13.21 -11.43
C GLY A 483 -12.49 14.23 -12.48
N PRO A 484 -13.38 14.76 -13.33
CA PRO A 484 -13.04 15.80 -14.31
C PRO A 484 -12.49 17.09 -13.70
N SER A 485 -12.95 17.49 -12.51
CA SER A 485 -12.40 18.67 -11.80
C SER A 485 -10.94 18.46 -11.43
N VAL A 486 -10.59 17.29 -10.88
CA VAL A 486 -9.22 16.93 -10.49
C VAL A 486 -8.33 16.75 -11.72
N GLU A 487 -8.82 16.10 -12.77
CA GLU A 487 -8.07 15.93 -14.04
C GLU A 487 -7.68 17.29 -14.65
N ALA A 488 -8.59 18.27 -14.64
CA ALA A 488 -8.30 19.63 -15.08
C ALA A 488 -7.29 20.37 -14.18
N GLU A 489 -7.39 20.21 -12.85
CA GLU A 489 -6.47 20.86 -11.90
C GLU A 489 -5.05 20.27 -11.97
N LEU A 490 -4.94 18.94 -12.10
CA LEU A 490 -3.67 18.24 -12.30
C LEU A 490 -2.96 18.66 -13.60
N ALA A 491 -3.71 18.74 -14.70
CA ALA A 491 -3.18 19.24 -15.98
C ALA A 491 -2.71 20.71 -15.87
N ALA A 492 -3.48 21.58 -15.22
CA ALA A 492 -3.13 22.99 -15.00
C ALA A 492 -1.87 23.16 -14.11
N LEU A 493 -1.65 22.25 -13.16
CA LEU A 493 -0.47 22.23 -12.28
C LEU A 493 0.72 21.43 -12.85
N ARG A 494 0.57 20.85 -14.05
CA ARG A 494 1.56 20.00 -14.75
C ARG A 494 2.01 18.79 -13.91
N LEU A 495 1.02 18.11 -13.32
CA LEU A 495 1.19 16.88 -12.56
C LEU A 495 0.76 15.65 -13.40
N PRO A 496 1.12 14.41 -13.01
CA PRO A 496 0.62 13.20 -13.68
C PRO A 496 -0.91 13.18 -13.78
N HIS A 497 -1.47 12.89 -14.95
CA HIS A 497 -2.91 12.93 -15.26
C HIS A 497 -3.22 11.90 -16.37
N PRO A 498 -4.49 11.66 -16.79
CA PRO A 498 -4.82 10.55 -17.70
C PRO A 498 -3.97 10.41 -18.97
N ASP A 499 -3.67 11.54 -19.64
CA ASP A 499 -2.91 11.58 -20.89
C ASP A 499 -1.39 11.58 -20.70
N ASP A 500 -0.91 11.88 -19.49
CA ASP A 500 0.50 11.79 -19.08
C ASP A 500 0.62 11.22 -17.65
N PRO A 501 0.34 9.91 -17.46
CA PRO A 501 0.18 9.31 -16.13
C PRO A 501 1.49 8.83 -15.50
N GLY A 502 2.63 9.01 -16.19
CA GLY A 502 3.93 8.47 -15.81
C GLY A 502 4.36 8.91 -14.39
N PRO A 503 4.89 7.99 -13.57
CA PRO A 503 5.18 8.27 -12.16
C PRO A 503 6.28 9.32 -12.01
N ARG A 504 6.13 10.20 -11.02
CA ARG A 504 7.07 11.32 -10.78
C ARG A 504 7.38 11.45 -9.32
N GLU A 505 8.63 11.77 -9.03
CA GLU A 505 9.03 12.24 -7.72
C GLU A 505 9.27 13.76 -7.78
N LEU A 506 8.62 14.49 -6.87
CA LEU A 506 8.69 15.95 -6.78
C LEU A 506 9.23 16.37 -5.42
N ARG A 507 10.06 17.41 -5.40
CA ARG A 507 10.36 18.20 -4.20
C ARG A 507 9.70 19.56 -4.37
N LEU A 508 8.95 20.01 -3.37
CA LEU A 508 8.20 21.25 -3.38
C LEU A 508 8.77 22.23 -2.33
N ASP A 509 8.71 23.52 -2.60
CA ASP A 509 8.99 24.60 -1.63
C ASP A 509 7.73 25.49 -1.51
N PRO A 510 6.70 25.04 -0.75
CA PRO A 510 5.37 25.67 -0.77
C PRO A 510 5.36 27.12 -0.29
N LEU A 511 6.31 27.49 0.57
CA LEU A 511 6.41 28.83 1.15
C LEU A 511 7.13 29.84 0.24
N ARG A 512 7.90 29.38 -0.74
CA ARG A 512 8.61 30.25 -1.70
C ARG A 512 8.04 30.23 -3.11
N SER A 513 7.30 29.19 -3.48
CA SER A 513 6.78 29.00 -4.84
C SER A 513 5.24 28.93 -4.88
N PRO A 514 4.54 29.94 -5.41
CA PRO A 514 3.08 29.92 -5.57
C PRO A 514 2.55 28.86 -6.57
N LEU A 515 3.43 28.20 -7.32
CA LEU A 515 3.07 27.00 -8.09
C LEU A 515 3.09 25.77 -7.19
N ASP A 516 4.14 25.62 -6.38
CA ASP A 516 4.33 24.44 -5.54
C ASP A 516 3.46 24.47 -4.28
N GLY A 517 3.08 25.65 -3.79
CA GLY A 517 2.02 25.80 -2.80
C GLY A 517 0.66 25.28 -3.28
N ARG A 518 0.28 25.56 -4.54
CA ARG A 518 -0.96 25.02 -5.13
C ARG A 518 -0.89 23.52 -5.37
N ARG A 519 0.29 23.00 -5.74
CA ARG A 519 0.53 21.55 -5.83
C ARG A 519 0.39 20.88 -4.47
N GLU A 520 1.04 21.41 -3.44
CA GLU A 520 0.93 20.90 -2.07
C GLU A 520 -0.53 20.89 -1.60
N ILE A 521 -1.29 21.98 -1.79
CA ILE A 521 -2.72 22.05 -1.45
C ILE A 521 -3.53 20.94 -2.13
N LEU A 522 -3.36 20.73 -3.44
CA LEU A 522 -4.08 19.68 -4.17
C LEU A 522 -3.67 18.28 -3.70
N LEU A 523 -2.37 18.04 -3.46
CA LEU A 523 -1.88 16.74 -2.97
C LEU A 523 -2.41 16.43 -1.56
N GLN A 524 -2.45 17.42 -0.66
CA GLN A 524 -3.07 17.29 0.67
C GLN A 524 -4.58 17.01 0.56
N ARG A 525 -5.31 17.73 -0.31
CA ARG A 525 -6.75 17.47 -0.58
C ARG A 525 -6.99 16.04 -1.10
N LEU A 526 -6.21 15.59 -2.07
CA LEU A 526 -6.32 14.24 -2.65
C LEU A 526 -5.95 13.14 -1.65
N GLN A 527 -4.97 13.38 -0.78
CA GLN A 527 -4.60 12.48 0.30
C GLN A 527 -5.73 12.35 1.33
N VAL A 528 -6.30 13.47 1.77
CA VAL A 528 -7.47 13.51 2.68
C VAL A 528 -8.71 12.85 2.08
N CYS A 529 -8.92 12.96 0.76
CA CYS A 529 -9.98 12.23 0.05
C CYS A 529 -9.73 10.72 -0.08
N GLY A 530 -8.54 10.20 0.26
CA GLY A 530 -8.18 8.80 0.07
C GLY A 530 -7.97 8.39 -1.39
N ALA A 531 -7.62 9.35 -2.27
CA ALA A 531 -7.59 9.17 -3.72
C ALA A 531 -6.46 8.24 -4.22
N GLY A 532 -5.43 7.96 -3.41
CA GLY A 532 -4.33 7.06 -3.78
C GLY A 532 -3.39 7.60 -4.87
N TYR A 533 -3.37 8.92 -5.05
CA TYR A 533 -2.65 9.58 -6.14
C TYR A 533 -1.16 9.89 -5.85
N GLY A 534 -0.81 10.08 -4.57
CA GLY A 534 0.54 10.44 -4.18
C GLY A 534 0.89 10.10 -2.74
N GLU A 535 2.13 9.67 -2.53
CA GLU A 535 2.69 9.31 -1.23
C GLU A 535 3.65 10.41 -0.75
N PRO A 536 3.51 10.92 0.49
CA PRO A 536 4.50 11.82 1.07
C PRO A 536 5.77 11.04 1.45
N VAL A 537 6.92 11.50 0.96
CA VAL A 537 8.24 10.91 1.26
C VAL A 537 8.89 11.72 2.37
N ALA A 538 9.35 11.05 3.43
CA ALA A 538 9.99 11.70 4.57
C ALA A 538 11.23 12.51 4.14
N VAL A 539 11.33 13.75 4.64
CA VAL A 539 12.47 14.64 4.44
C VAL A 539 13.03 15.01 5.81
N ALA A 540 14.29 14.67 6.07
CA ALA A 540 14.98 15.12 7.27
C ALA A 540 15.16 16.64 7.24
N GLY A 541 14.81 17.31 8.35
CA GLY A 541 15.15 18.71 8.58
C GLY A 541 16.64 18.88 8.89
N THR A 542 17.15 20.09 8.70
CA THR A 542 18.52 20.45 9.12
C THR A 542 18.51 20.91 10.58
N GLY A 543 19.04 20.08 11.48
CA GLY A 543 19.06 20.35 12.92
C GLY A 543 17.72 20.04 13.61
N ASP A 544 17.46 20.67 14.77
CA ASP A 544 16.26 20.46 15.58
C ASP A 544 14.96 21.08 14.97
N GLY A 545 14.91 21.33 13.65
CA GLY A 545 13.86 22.10 12.96
C GLY A 545 13.11 21.35 11.86
N ALA A 546 11.82 21.67 11.67
CA ALA A 546 10.96 21.05 10.67
C ALA A 546 11.41 21.31 9.21
N ALA A 547 11.22 20.33 8.33
CA ALA A 547 11.58 20.44 6.93
C ALA A 547 10.67 21.43 6.17
N LEU A 548 11.24 22.55 5.70
CA LEU A 548 10.52 23.60 4.93
C LEU A 548 10.13 23.17 3.50
N THR A 549 10.58 22.00 3.04
CA THR A 549 10.29 21.46 1.71
C THR A 549 9.72 20.06 1.82
N THR A 550 8.57 19.81 1.20
CA THR A 550 7.97 18.47 1.10
C THR A 550 8.55 17.70 -0.08
N ARG A 551 8.42 16.37 -0.04
CA ARG A 551 8.77 15.45 -1.14
C ARG A 551 7.61 14.49 -1.33
N TRP A 552 7.26 14.23 -2.58
CA TRP A 552 6.09 13.41 -2.95
C TRP A 552 6.44 12.46 -4.09
N ARG A 553 5.97 11.22 -4.01
CA ARG A 553 5.94 10.26 -5.13
C ARG A 553 4.51 10.21 -5.67
N LEU A 554 4.31 10.52 -6.94
CA LEU A 554 3.01 10.63 -7.60
C LEU A 554 2.84 9.57 -8.69
N ALA A 555 1.65 9.00 -8.82
CA ALA A 555 1.29 8.08 -9.90
C ALA A 555 -0.21 8.17 -10.23
N TRP A 556 -0.56 8.26 -11.51
CA TRP A 556 -1.95 8.17 -11.95
C TRP A 556 -2.30 6.72 -12.31
N THR A 557 -2.89 5.99 -11.36
CA THR A 557 -3.37 4.61 -11.56
C THR A 557 -4.89 4.59 -11.77
N PRO A 558 -5.48 3.53 -12.37
CA PRO A 558 -6.94 3.32 -12.45
C PRO A 558 -7.67 3.32 -11.09
N SER A 559 -6.94 3.10 -9.99
CA SER A 559 -7.52 3.25 -8.66
C SER A 559 -7.85 4.72 -8.33
N VAL A 560 -7.15 5.69 -8.92
CA VAL A 560 -7.38 7.12 -8.70
C VAL A 560 -8.75 7.56 -9.25
N PRO A 561 -9.12 7.35 -10.55
CA PRO A 561 -10.47 7.60 -11.04
C PRO A 561 -11.58 7.00 -10.17
N ALA A 562 -11.44 5.72 -9.79
CA ALA A 562 -12.45 5.03 -9.00
C ALA A 562 -12.57 5.65 -7.59
N ARG A 563 -11.46 5.88 -6.90
CA ARG A 563 -11.44 6.54 -5.57
C ARG A 563 -11.97 7.98 -5.63
N LEU A 564 -11.76 8.70 -6.74
CA LEU A 564 -12.36 10.01 -6.98
C LEU A 564 -13.88 9.90 -7.16
N ASP A 565 -14.40 8.88 -7.84
CA ASP A 565 -15.86 8.68 -7.91
C ASP A 565 -16.47 8.34 -6.53
N LEU A 566 -15.78 7.55 -5.69
CA LEU A 566 -16.18 7.31 -4.28
C LEU A 566 -16.14 8.58 -3.42
N ALA A 567 -15.16 9.46 -3.66
CA ALA A 567 -15.03 10.74 -2.96
C ALA A 567 -16.00 11.81 -3.49
N GLY A 568 -16.48 11.68 -4.73
CA GLY A 568 -17.41 12.61 -5.38
C GLY A 568 -18.76 12.76 -4.68
N VAL A 569 -19.17 11.77 -3.88
CA VAL A 569 -20.35 11.86 -2.98
C VAL A 569 -20.20 12.99 -1.95
N ARG A 570 -18.96 13.39 -1.63
CA ARG A 570 -18.62 14.40 -0.62
C ARG A 570 -18.27 15.78 -1.21
N GLY A 571 -18.27 15.94 -2.54
CA GLY A 571 -18.02 17.21 -3.21
C GLY A 571 -17.73 17.08 -4.71
N VAL A 572 -18.03 18.12 -5.50
CA VAL A 572 -17.77 18.12 -6.96
C VAL A 572 -16.40 18.68 -7.36
N ASP A 573 -15.63 19.20 -6.40
CA ASP A 573 -14.25 19.65 -6.57
C ASP A 573 -13.38 19.17 -5.39
N ALA A 574 -12.05 19.25 -5.52
CA ALA A 574 -11.11 18.72 -4.53
C ALA A 574 -11.20 19.41 -3.16
N ALA A 575 -11.61 20.69 -3.09
CA ALA A 575 -11.77 21.41 -1.83
C ALA A 575 -13.05 20.97 -1.12
N GLN A 576 -14.17 20.86 -1.85
CA GLN A 576 -15.43 20.32 -1.33
C GLN A 576 -15.27 18.88 -0.84
N ALA A 577 -14.68 18.01 -1.66
CA ALA A 577 -14.52 16.59 -1.32
C ALA A 577 -13.61 16.37 -0.10
N ALA A 578 -12.55 17.17 0.05
CA ALA A 578 -11.72 17.15 1.25
C ALA A 578 -12.49 17.66 2.48
N ALA A 579 -13.20 18.79 2.37
CA ALA A 579 -14.00 19.34 3.47
C ALA A 579 -15.14 18.41 3.91
N GLY A 580 -15.82 17.75 2.96
CA GLY A 580 -16.83 16.74 3.23
C GLY A 580 -16.25 15.49 3.89
N THR A 581 -15.06 15.05 3.47
CA THR A 581 -14.38 13.89 4.08
C THR A 581 -13.90 14.17 5.50
N LEU A 582 -13.34 15.37 5.77
CA LEU A 582 -12.95 15.77 7.12
C LEU A 582 -14.17 15.93 8.06
N ARG A 583 -15.27 16.53 7.58
CA ARG A 583 -16.51 16.60 8.37
C ARG A 583 -17.11 15.20 8.61
N GLU A 584 -17.00 14.28 7.67
CA GLU A 584 -17.47 12.90 7.87
C GLU A 584 -16.64 12.15 8.91
N ASN A 585 -15.31 12.15 8.78
CA ASN A 585 -14.42 11.53 9.76
C ASN A 585 -14.61 12.11 11.17
N HIS A 586 -14.83 13.42 11.28
CA HIS A 586 -15.15 14.10 12.53
C HIS A 586 -16.51 13.66 13.12
N ARG A 587 -17.59 13.58 12.30
CA ARG A 587 -18.90 13.07 12.75
C ARG A 587 -18.81 11.62 13.24
N ARG A 588 -18.09 10.77 12.51
CA ARG A 588 -17.88 9.36 12.86
C ARG A 588 -17.09 9.22 14.17
N ALA A 589 -15.97 9.94 14.31
CA ALA A 589 -15.20 9.95 15.56
C ALA A 589 -16.03 10.43 16.78
N ALA A 590 -16.95 11.39 16.59
CA ALA A 590 -17.87 11.81 17.62
C ALA A 590 -18.84 10.70 18.06
N ALA A 591 -19.34 9.89 17.11
CA ALA A 591 -20.24 8.76 17.38
C ALA A 591 -19.52 7.55 18.01
N GLU A 592 -18.26 7.30 17.64
CA GLU A 592 -17.44 6.17 18.10
C GLU A 592 -16.93 6.28 19.56
N GLY A 593 -17.31 7.33 20.31
CA GLY A 593 -16.89 7.55 21.70
C GLY A 593 -16.39 8.96 22.02
N GLY A 594 -16.37 9.86 21.04
CA GLY A 594 -16.03 11.27 21.20
C GLY A 594 -14.71 11.68 20.53
N ILE A 595 -14.56 13.00 20.38
CA ILE A 595 -13.37 13.61 19.78
C ILE A 595 -12.30 13.80 20.86
N THR A 596 -11.14 13.17 20.67
CA THR A 596 -9.96 13.40 21.53
C THR A 596 -9.22 14.67 21.11
N CYS A 597 -8.44 15.25 22.03
CA CYS A 597 -7.65 16.45 21.76
C CYS A 597 -6.68 16.24 20.57
N ALA A 598 -5.96 15.12 20.52
CA ALA A 598 -5.19 14.70 19.34
C ALA A 598 -6.02 14.69 18.03
N ARG A 599 -7.19 14.02 17.99
CA ARG A 599 -8.06 13.97 16.77
C ARG A 599 -8.55 15.36 16.35
N LEU A 600 -8.77 16.27 17.30
CA LEU A 600 -9.14 17.66 17.04
C LEU A 600 -7.98 18.46 16.42
N LEU A 601 -6.74 18.25 16.90
CA LEU A 601 -5.53 18.87 16.36
C LEU A 601 -5.20 18.36 14.96
N ASP A 602 -5.34 17.06 14.71
CA ASP A 602 -5.20 16.49 13.36
C ASP A 602 -6.25 17.07 12.40
N GLY A 603 -7.52 17.13 12.81
CA GLY A 603 -8.58 17.73 12.02
C GLY A 603 -8.37 19.23 11.70
N LEU A 604 -7.78 19.99 12.63
CA LEU A 604 -7.38 21.38 12.41
C LEU A 604 -6.18 21.49 11.44
N ARG A 605 -5.16 20.65 11.64
CA ARG A 605 -3.94 20.57 10.83
C ARG A 605 -4.25 20.22 9.37
N ASP A 606 -5.12 19.24 9.15
CA ASP A 606 -5.51 18.81 7.79
C ASP A 606 -6.44 19.81 7.10
N ALA A 607 -7.38 20.44 7.83
CA ALA A 607 -8.17 21.55 7.30
C ALA A 607 -7.30 22.75 6.87
N ALA A 608 -6.24 23.05 7.64
CA ALA A 608 -5.31 24.12 7.32
C ALA A 608 -4.39 23.79 6.13
N ARG A 609 -3.90 22.56 6.04
CA ARG A 609 -3.12 22.03 4.89
C ARG A 609 -3.91 21.98 3.59
N CYS A 610 -5.17 21.54 3.67
CA CYS A 610 -6.08 21.46 2.53
C CYS A 610 -6.63 22.82 2.08
N ASP A 611 -6.21 23.94 2.69
CA ASP A 611 -6.71 25.28 2.38
C ASP A 611 -8.26 25.34 2.47
N LEU A 612 -8.79 25.05 3.67
CA LEU A 612 -10.22 24.99 3.96
C LEU A 612 -10.58 25.99 5.09
N PRO A 613 -10.49 27.31 4.87
CA PRO A 613 -10.53 28.33 5.94
C PRO A 613 -11.82 28.31 6.79
N GLY A 614 -12.97 27.95 6.22
CA GLY A 614 -14.22 27.78 6.99
C GLY A 614 -14.14 26.61 7.99
N LEU A 615 -13.53 25.50 7.59
CA LEU A 615 -13.33 24.34 8.46
C LEU A 615 -12.21 24.60 9.49
N VAL A 616 -11.20 25.41 9.15
CA VAL A 616 -10.21 25.91 10.12
C VAL A 616 -10.91 26.74 11.20
N ALA A 617 -11.83 27.64 10.85
CA ALA A 617 -12.60 28.42 11.83
C ALA A 617 -13.52 27.53 12.71
N GLU A 618 -14.22 26.55 12.11
CA GLU A 618 -14.99 25.52 12.86
C GLU A 618 -14.12 24.81 13.90
N ARG A 619 -12.92 24.33 13.49
CA ARG A 619 -12.00 23.59 14.36
C ARG A 619 -11.29 24.48 15.39
N LEU A 620 -10.98 25.75 15.08
CA LEU A 620 -10.41 26.71 16.05
C LEU A 620 -11.42 27.08 17.15
N ALA A 621 -12.70 27.23 16.83
CA ALA A 621 -13.75 27.49 17.82
C ALA A 621 -13.93 26.29 18.78
N GLU A 622 -13.88 25.08 18.26
CA GLU A 622 -13.92 23.84 19.05
C GLU A 622 -12.64 23.66 19.90
N ALA A 623 -11.47 23.93 19.32
CA ALA A 623 -10.19 23.90 20.02
C ALA A 623 -10.17 24.86 21.22
N ALA A 624 -10.75 26.05 21.09
CA ALA A 624 -10.90 27.02 22.17
C ALA A 624 -11.83 26.55 23.30
N ALA A 625 -12.81 25.69 23.01
CA ALA A 625 -13.71 25.12 24.02
C ALA A 625 -13.09 23.91 24.75
N VAL A 626 -12.39 23.04 24.03
CA VAL A 626 -11.92 21.74 24.55
C VAL A 626 -10.52 21.83 25.17
N LEU A 627 -9.52 22.29 24.40
CA LEU A 627 -8.11 22.16 24.75
C LEU A 627 -7.72 22.82 26.10
N PRO A 628 -8.23 24.01 26.49
CA PRO A 628 -7.87 24.62 27.78
C PRO A 628 -8.32 23.83 29.03
N SER A 629 -9.12 22.77 28.87
CA SER A 629 -9.64 21.96 29.98
C SER A 629 -9.27 20.48 29.90
N ALA A 630 -9.06 19.94 28.70
CA ALA A 630 -8.91 18.50 28.46
C ALA A 630 -7.57 18.06 27.86
N ALA A 631 -6.76 18.98 27.30
CA ALA A 631 -5.50 18.60 26.65
C ALA A 631 -4.36 18.38 27.67
N THR A 632 -3.54 17.37 27.40
CA THR A 632 -2.28 17.11 28.11
C THR A 632 -1.21 18.17 27.77
N LEU A 633 -0.12 18.28 28.55
CA LEU A 633 0.93 19.25 28.23
C LEU A 633 1.54 19.02 26.82
N PRO A 634 1.89 17.80 26.38
CA PRO A 634 2.38 17.58 25.02
C PRO A 634 1.39 18.05 23.93
N GLU A 635 0.09 17.75 24.09
CA GLU A 635 -0.96 18.21 23.17
C GLU A 635 -1.09 19.74 23.17
N LEU A 636 -0.98 20.41 24.32
CA LEU A 636 -0.99 21.87 24.41
C LEU A 636 0.22 22.51 23.70
N LEU A 637 1.38 21.85 23.67
CA LEU A 637 2.57 22.36 22.96
C LEU A 637 2.47 22.16 21.45
N ASP A 638 1.98 21.01 21.00
CA ASP A 638 1.66 20.78 19.57
C ASP A 638 0.56 21.73 19.09
N SER A 639 -0.43 22.02 19.96
CA SER A 639 -1.42 23.08 19.71
C SER A 639 -0.76 24.44 19.51
N LEU A 640 0.18 24.84 20.38
CA LEU A 640 0.88 26.12 20.27
C LEU A 640 1.70 26.22 18.99
N ASP A 641 2.39 25.16 18.58
CA ASP A 641 3.16 25.16 17.32
C ASP A 641 2.27 25.20 16.08
N LEU A 642 1.12 24.51 16.11
CA LEU A 642 0.11 24.57 15.05
C LEU A 642 -0.53 25.96 14.96
N LEU A 643 -0.89 26.57 16.09
CA LEU A 643 -1.42 27.94 16.15
C LEU A 643 -0.39 28.97 15.70
N GLU A 644 0.89 28.78 16.03
CA GLU A 644 1.97 29.65 15.58
C GLU A 644 2.26 29.51 14.08
N ALA A 645 2.16 28.29 13.52
CA ALA A 645 2.22 28.05 12.08
C ALA A 645 1.03 28.71 11.34
N LEU A 646 -0.17 28.66 11.92
CA LEU A 646 -1.32 29.41 11.42
C LEU A 646 -1.07 30.93 11.48
N ARG A 647 -0.65 31.46 12.65
CA ARG A 647 -0.39 32.88 12.89
C ARG A 647 0.70 33.47 11.99
N ARG A 648 1.75 32.70 11.67
CA ARG A 648 2.79 33.09 10.71
C ARG A 648 2.39 32.92 9.24
N GLY A 649 1.23 32.32 8.94
CA GLY A 649 0.80 32.05 7.57
C GLY A 649 1.59 30.93 6.89
N HIS A 650 2.19 30.03 7.65
CA HIS A 650 2.93 28.87 7.12
C HIS A 650 1.99 27.76 6.60
N LEU A 651 0.69 27.85 6.89
CA LEU A 651 -0.35 26.95 6.38
C LEU A 651 -1.33 27.76 5.51
N PRO A 652 -1.79 27.21 4.37
CA PRO A 652 -2.48 27.99 3.36
C PRO A 652 -3.89 28.43 3.77
N GLY A 653 -4.64 27.62 4.54
CA GLY A 653 -6.00 27.94 5.01
C GLY A 653 -6.11 29.05 6.06
N THR A 654 -5.20 30.03 6.07
CA THR A 654 -5.08 31.09 7.10
C THR A 654 -5.70 32.42 6.63
N THR A 655 -6.92 32.71 7.10
CA THR A 655 -7.53 34.05 6.97
C THR A 655 -6.89 35.05 7.94
N PRO A 656 -7.06 36.37 7.75
CA PRO A 656 -6.66 37.37 8.74
C PRO A 656 -7.29 37.09 10.11
N ASP A 657 -8.60 36.89 10.12
CA ASP A 657 -9.44 36.61 11.29
C ASP A 657 -8.98 35.31 12.00
N GLY A 658 -8.65 34.27 11.23
CA GLY A 658 -8.12 33.01 11.75
C GLY A 658 -6.72 33.12 12.36
N ARG A 659 -5.90 34.09 11.90
CA ARG A 659 -4.60 34.40 12.54
C ARG A 659 -4.77 35.16 13.86
N GLU A 660 -5.79 36.01 13.95
CA GLU A 660 -6.15 36.73 15.19
C GLU A 660 -6.69 35.73 16.22
N GLN A 661 -7.69 34.91 15.84
CA GLN A 661 -8.23 33.84 16.67
C GLN A 661 -7.15 32.84 17.13
N ALA A 662 -6.20 32.48 16.25
CA ALA A 662 -5.09 31.60 16.61
C ALA A 662 -4.13 32.25 17.64
N ALA A 663 -3.91 33.56 17.56
CA ALA A 663 -3.09 34.29 18.53
C ALA A 663 -3.77 34.41 19.91
N GLU A 664 -5.08 34.71 19.94
CA GLU A 664 -5.88 34.75 21.18
C GLU A 664 -5.92 33.37 21.86
N LEU A 665 -6.13 32.31 21.07
CA LEU A 665 -6.11 30.94 21.57
C LEU A 665 -4.73 30.54 22.08
N ALA A 666 -3.64 30.94 21.40
CA ALA A 666 -2.27 30.63 21.85
C ALA A 666 -1.98 31.21 23.25
N VAL A 667 -2.41 32.44 23.55
CA VAL A 667 -2.29 33.01 24.91
C VAL A 667 -3.07 32.16 25.93
N THR A 668 -4.30 31.77 25.57
CA THR A 668 -5.18 30.94 26.43
C THR A 668 -4.58 29.55 26.71
N LEU A 669 -3.98 28.91 25.70
CA LEU A 669 -3.34 27.59 25.86
C LEU A 669 -2.01 27.68 26.59
N LEU A 670 -1.27 28.79 26.49
CA LEU A 670 -0.06 29.03 27.27
C LEU A 670 -0.38 29.12 28.78
N GLU A 671 -1.46 29.82 29.14
CA GLU A 671 -1.94 29.83 30.54
C GLU A 671 -2.46 28.46 31.02
N ALA A 672 -3.10 27.70 30.14
CA ALA A 672 -3.52 26.33 30.43
C ALA A 672 -2.32 25.39 30.67
N ALA A 673 -1.27 25.50 29.86
CA ALA A 673 -0.04 24.73 30.00
C ALA A 673 0.67 25.00 31.34
N VAL A 674 0.80 26.28 31.74
CA VAL A 674 1.35 26.64 33.06
C VAL A 674 0.45 26.15 34.20
N ARG A 675 -0.86 26.08 34.01
CA ARG A 675 -1.81 25.50 34.97
C ARG A 675 -1.72 23.96 35.05
N ALA A 676 -1.29 23.27 34.00
CA ALA A 676 -1.16 21.81 33.96
C ALA A 676 0.12 21.29 34.66
N LEU A 677 1.20 22.07 34.66
CA LEU A 677 2.52 21.69 35.22
C LEU A 677 2.51 20.99 36.60
N PRO A 678 1.71 21.40 37.61
CA PRO A 678 1.68 20.71 38.92
C PRO A 678 1.25 19.23 38.82
N GLY A 679 0.46 18.86 37.81
CA GLY A 679 0.06 17.47 37.57
C GLY A 679 1.22 16.56 37.17
N LEU A 680 2.32 17.11 36.64
CA LEU A 680 3.51 16.34 36.25
C LEU A 680 4.38 15.92 37.44
N ALA A 681 4.09 16.41 38.66
CA ALA A 681 4.93 16.15 39.83
C ALA A 681 5.20 14.66 40.10
N GLY A 682 4.27 13.76 39.73
CA GLY A 682 4.44 12.31 39.86
C GLY A 682 4.92 11.57 38.61
N SER A 683 5.14 12.24 37.47
CA SER A 683 5.50 11.56 36.22
C SER A 683 6.95 11.11 36.19
N ASP A 684 7.22 10.01 35.49
CA ASP A 684 8.56 9.47 35.25
C ASP A 684 8.79 9.18 33.73
N GLN A 685 8.01 9.88 32.89
CA GLN A 685 8.05 9.80 31.43
C GLN A 685 8.97 10.90 30.85
N PRO A 686 10.00 10.58 30.05
CA PRO A 686 10.91 11.58 29.47
C PRO A 686 10.21 12.66 28.63
N GLN A 687 9.10 12.33 27.97
CA GLN A 687 8.31 13.28 27.19
C GLN A 687 7.78 14.46 28.03
N ASP A 688 7.49 14.26 29.32
CA ASP A 688 6.94 15.30 30.19
C ASP A 688 8.05 16.26 30.67
N ALA A 689 9.28 15.78 30.83
CA ALA A 689 10.46 16.62 31.04
C ALA A 689 10.76 17.47 29.79
N ALA A 690 10.77 16.86 28.61
CA ALA A 690 10.94 17.57 27.35
C ALA A 690 9.84 18.63 27.13
N ALA A 691 8.58 18.30 27.45
CA ALA A 691 7.46 19.23 27.39
C ALA A 691 7.60 20.39 28.38
N LEU A 692 7.99 20.15 29.65
CA LEU A 692 8.25 21.21 30.62
C LEU A 692 9.34 22.18 30.12
N VAL A 693 10.44 21.65 29.61
CA VAL A 693 11.56 22.44 29.05
C VAL A 693 11.11 23.25 27.84
N ALA A 694 10.36 22.64 26.92
CA ALA A 694 9.85 23.31 25.74
C ALA A 694 8.77 24.37 26.06
N LEU A 695 8.02 24.21 27.15
CA LEU A 695 7.15 25.26 27.69
C LEU A 695 7.98 26.43 28.26
N ALA A 696 9.03 26.15 29.03
CA ALA A 696 9.89 27.18 29.60
C ALA A 696 10.52 28.07 28.52
N GLY A 697 11.03 27.48 27.44
CA GLY A 697 11.55 28.22 26.28
C GLY A 697 10.52 29.20 25.67
N ARG A 698 9.27 28.76 25.47
CA ARG A 698 8.18 29.63 24.96
C ARG A 698 7.76 30.70 25.97
N VAL A 699 7.76 30.40 27.27
CA VAL A 699 7.34 31.33 28.32
C VAL A 699 8.35 32.47 28.55
N GLY A 700 9.65 32.24 28.27
CA GLY A 700 10.68 33.29 28.32
C GLY A 700 10.36 34.48 27.41
N GLU A 701 9.78 34.25 26.23
CA GLU A 701 9.36 35.30 25.30
C GLU A 701 8.17 36.13 25.84
N HIS A 702 7.29 35.50 26.64
CA HIS A 702 6.03 36.08 27.10
C HIS A 702 6.01 36.61 28.54
N ARG A 703 7.12 36.48 29.30
CA ARG A 703 7.31 37.07 30.65
C ARG A 703 6.29 36.66 31.73
N LEU A 704 5.72 35.46 31.68
CA LEU A 704 4.77 34.93 32.69
C LEU A 704 5.45 34.51 34.01
N GLY A 705 6.24 35.40 34.61
CA GLY A 705 7.23 35.08 35.65
C GLY A 705 6.67 34.40 36.91
N LEU A 706 5.83 35.10 37.68
CA LEU A 706 5.53 34.72 39.08
C LEU A 706 4.90 33.33 39.25
N ARG A 707 3.99 32.93 38.34
CA ARG A 707 3.33 31.61 38.41
C ARG A 707 4.25 30.48 37.93
N MET A 708 5.10 30.76 36.94
CA MET A 708 6.07 29.79 36.45
C MET A 708 7.16 29.52 37.51
N ASP A 709 7.68 30.58 38.16
CA ASP A 709 8.71 30.48 39.20
C ASP A 709 8.26 29.61 40.40
N ASP A 710 7.07 29.85 40.96
CA ASP A 710 6.55 29.06 42.09
C ASP A 710 6.31 27.58 41.72
N VAL A 711 5.75 27.31 40.54
CA VAL A 711 5.47 25.94 40.08
C VAL A 711 6.76 25.19 39.76
N LEU A 712 7.71 25.80 39.03
CA LEU A 712 9.03 25.19 38.78
C LEU A 712 9.83 25.02 40.07
N GLY A 713 9.79 26.00 40.97
CA GLY A 713 10.41 25.91 42.29
C GLY A 713 9.81 24.77 43.12
N THR A 714 8.51 24.51 42.99
CA THR A 714 7.84 23.37 43.63
C THR A 714 8.22 22.05 42.99
N LEU A 715 8.19 21.92 41.66
CA LEU A 715 8.63 20.70 40.95
C LEU A 715 10.09 20.35 41.24
N ALA A 716 10.98 21.36 41.32
CA ALA A 716 12.38 21.19 41.71
C ALA A 716 12.59 20.71 43.16
N ARG A 717 11.58 20.83 44.04
CA ARG A 717 11.60 20.37 45.43
C ARG A 717 10.86 19.04 45.66
N THR A 718 9.71 18.86 45.01
CA THR A 718 8.74 17.79 45.33
C THR A 718 8.28 16.98 44.13
N GLY A 719 8.77 17.26 42.91
CA GLY A 719 8.53 16.40 41.76
C GLY A 719 9.28 15.06 41.85
N SER A 720 9.05 14.17 40.89
CA SER A 720 9.86 12.98 40.67
C SER A 720 11.33 13.35 40.41
N PRO A 721 12.29 12.40 40.54
CA PRO A 721 13.67 12.65 40.15
C PRO A 721 13.81 13.19 38.70
N LEU A 722 12.97 12.72 37.77
CA LEU A 722 12.95 13.18 36.39
C LEU A 722 12.45 14.63 36.25
N LEU A 723 11.35 14.99 36.92
CA LEU A 723 10.87 16.38 36.90
C LEU A 723 11.73 17.33 37.74
N GLN A 724 12.43 16.85 38.77
CA GLN A 724 13.42 17.64 39.52
C GLN A 724 14.53 18.14 38.59
N GLY A 725 15.12 17.25 37.78
CA GLY A 725 16.15 17.62 36.80
C GLY A 725 15.65 18.62 35.76
N ALA A 726 14.48 18.35 35.17
CA ALA A 726 13.88 19.22 34.15
C ALA A 726 13.48 20.60 34.68
N ALA A 727 12.89 20.67 35.88
CA ALA A 727 12.48 21.93 36.50
C ALA A 727 13.69 22.80 36.87
N LEU A 728 14.77 22.21 37.40
CA LEU A 728 16.01 22.93 37.68
C LEU A 728 16.66 23.50 36.41
N ALA A 729 16.68 22.73 35.33
CA ALA A 729 17.15 23.21 34.03
C ALA A 729 16.27 24.37 33.49
N ALA A 730 14.94 24.23 33.57
CA ALA A 730 14.00 25.26 33.15
C ALA A 730 14.12 26.58 33.95
N ARG A 731 14.50 26.51 35.24
CA ARG A 731 14.77 27.72 36.05
C ARG A 731 16.00 28.48 35.56
N VAL A 732 17.05 27.80 35.11
CA VAL A 732 18.22 28.45 34.49
C VAL A 732 17.88 29.01 33.12
N LEU A 733 17.09 28.30 32.30
CA LEU A 733 16.62 28.80 30.99
C LEU A 733 15.75 30.06 31.09
N LEU A 734 15.13 30.31 32.25
CA LEU A 734 14.29 31.48 32.53
C LEU A 734 15.01 32.57 33.34
N ASP A 735 16.32 32.45 33.58
CA ASP A 735 17.12 33.39 34.40
C ASP A 735 16.59 33.54 35.84
N LEU A 736 15.98 32.48 36.39
CA LEU A 736 15.45 32.42 37.77
C LEU A 736 16.48 31.86 38.77
N ASP A 737 17.34 30.94 38.31
CA ASP A 737 18.46 30.35 39.06
C ASP A 737 19.76 30.50 38.24
N GLY A 738 20.90 30.72 38.90
CA GLY A 738 22.20 30.82 38.23
C GLY A 738 22.76 29.49 37.72
N ALA A 739 23.37 29.50 36.54
CA ALA A 739 23.90 28.31 35.85
C ALA A 739 24.89 27.48 36.71
N ASP A 740 25.83 28.14 37.40
CA ASP A 740 26.84 27.48 38.25
C ASP A 740 26.19 26.61 39.35
N ALA A 741 25.04 27.03 39.87
CA ALA A 741 24.29 26.32 40.90
C ALA A 741 23.51 25.10 40.35
N LEU A 742 23.25 25.04 39.05
CA LEU A 742 22.74 23.85 38.37
C LEU A 742 23.86 22.81 38.22
N GLY A 743 25.00 23.20 37.64
CA GLY A 743 26.17 22.34 37.46
C GLY A 743 26.68 21.77 38.79
N THR A 744 26.85 22.62 39.81
CA THR A 744 27.30 22.21 41.15
C THR A 744 26.32 21.21 41.80
N ARG A 745 25.01 21.40 41.61
CA ARG A 745 23.98 20.49 42.13
C ARG A 745 24.00 19.14 41.38
N ALA A 746 24.24 19.16 40.07
CA ALA A 746 24.35 17.95 39.26
C ALA A 746 25.60 17.13 39.59
N ALA A 747 26.75 17.80 39.84
CA ALA A 747 27.95 17.17 40.37
C ALA A 747 27.68 16.47 41.72
N GLY A 748 26.97 17.15 42.64
CA GLY A 748 26.59 16.57 43.94
C GLY A 748 25.71 15.32 43.82
N TRP A 749 24.87 15.20 42.78
CA TRP A 749 24.11 13.97 42.53
C TRP A 749 25.01 12.79 42.22
N ILE A 750 26.07 12.99 41.41
CA ILE A 750 27.07 11.95 41.11
C ILE A 750 27.70 11.45 42.41
N ASP A 751 28.21 12.35 43.27
CA ASP A 751 28.85 11.94 44.52
C ASP A 751 27.91 11.08 45.39
N THR A 752 26.65 11.49 45.55
CA THR A 752 25.65 10.73 46.33
C THR A 752 25.22 9.39 45.72
N ALA A 753 25.50 9.12 44.45
CA ALA A 753 25.05 7.91 43.73
C ALA A 753 25.90 6.66 44.05
N THR A 754 25.93 6.25 45.33
CA THR A 754 26.72 5.13 45.83
C THR A 754 26.00 3.78 45.79
N GLY A 755 24.69 3.74 46.03
CA GLY A 755 23.88 2.52 46.00
C GLY A 755 23.08 2.33 44.71
N PRO A 756 22.34 1.21 44.55
CA PRO A 756 21.52 0.95 43.35
C PRO A 756 20.39 1.96 43.16
N GLU A 757 19.66 2.29 44.22
CA GLU A 757 18.52 3.23 44.19
C GLU A 757 18.97 4.66 43.89
N GLU A 758 20.08 5.09 44.50
CA GLU A 758 20.67 6.42 44.27
C GLU A 758 21.21 6.55 42.84
N ARG A 759 21.67 5.45 42.23
CA ARG A 759 22.05 5.40 40.81
C ARG A 759 20.84 5.43 39.88
N HIS A 760 19.74 4.72 40.18
CA HIS A 760 18.49 4.88 39.42
C HIS A 760 17.97 6.33 39.50
N ARG A 761 18.02 6.93 40.70
CA ARG A 761 17.68 8.34 40.91
C ARG A 761 18.59 9.27 40.10
N LEU A 762 19.89 9.02 40.06
CA LEU A 762 20.85 9.77 39.24
C LEU A 762 20.48 9.70 37.76
N THR A 763 20.19 8.51 37.22
CA THR A 763 19.75 8.35 35.82
C THR A 763 18.59 9.29 35.52
N ARG A 764 17.52 9.23 36.33
CA ARG A 764 16.30 10.03 36.12
C ARG A 764 16.57 11.54 36.24
N LEU A 765 17.35 11.98 37.23
CA LEU A 765 17.76 13.38 37.38
C LEU A 765 18.54 13.89 36.15
N LEU A 766 19.46 13.08 35.62
CA LEU A 766 20.24 13.41 34.43
C LEU A 766 19.38 13.39 33.16
N THR A 767 18.50 12.40 32.96
CA THR A 767 17.54 12.38 31.83
C THR A 767 16.68 13.65 31.81
N GLY A 768 16.17 14.07 32.96
CA GLY A 768 15.36 15.29 33.09
C GLY A 768 16.14 16.57 32.79
N LEU A 769 17.37 16.69 33.32
CA LEU A 769 18.24 17.85 33.11
C LEU A 769 18.75 17.92 31.66
N LEU A 770 19.20 16.80 31.09
CA LEU A 770 19.79 16.73 29.75
C LEU A 770 18.75 16.80 28.62
N SER A 771 17.46 16.58 28.92
CA SER A 771 16.35 17.00 28.05
C SER A 771 16.40 18.51 27.71
N ALA A 772 17.08 19.32 28.53
CA ALA A 772 17.31 20.75 28.30
C ALA A 772 18.72 21.09 27.78
N ALA A 773 19.61 20.12 27.56
CA ALA A 773 21.00 20.40 27.16
C ALA A 773 21.09 21.15 25.83
N GLY A 774 20.16 20.91 24.90
CA GLY A 774 20.06 21.63 23.62
C GLY A 774 20.02 23.15 23.79
N PRO A 775 19.00 23.73 24.45
CA PRO A 775 18.95 25.16 24.74
C PRO A 775 19.92 25.62 25.84
N LEU A 776 20.21 24.82 26.87
CA LEU A 776 21.15 25.21 27.94
C LEU A 776 22.56 25.49 27.38
N LEU A 777 23.08 24.62 26.50
CA LEU A 777 24.39 24.83 25.87
C LEU A 777 24.41 26.02 24.90
N GLN A 778 23.25 26.55 24.50
CA GLN A 778 23.16 27.76 23.67
C GLN A 778 23.09 29.05 24.51
N SER A 779 22.41 29.03 25.66
CA SER A 779 22.26 30.21 26.53
C SER A 779 23.35 30.34 27.59
N ALA A 780 23.84 29.22 28.14
CA ALA A 780 24.82 29.16 29.20
C ALA A 780 25.74 27.92 29.04
N PRO A 781 26.73 27.96 28.12
CA PRO A 781 27.60 26.82 27.82
C PRO A 781 28.24 26.18 29.07
N ALA A 782 28.69 27.00 30.02
CA ALA A 782 29.35 26.57 31.26
C ALA A 782 28.40 25.94 32.31
N ALA A 783 27.08 25.90 32.08
CA ALA A 783 26.11 25.37 33.04
C ALA A 783 26.33 23.89 33.41
N LEU A 784 27.07 23.15 32.57
CA LEU A 784 27.43 21.76 32.77
C LEU A 784 28.93 21.55 33.11
N ASP A 785 29.75 22.60 33.16
CA ASP A 785 31.19 22.45 33.42
C ASP A 785 31.48 21.76 34.76
N PRO A 786 30.82 22.09 35.90
CA PRO A 786 31.06 21.38 37.16
C PRO A 786 30.61 19.90 37.12
N LEU A 787 29.63 19.56 36.26
CA LEU A 787 29.22 18.17 36.05
C LEU A 787 30.29 17.39 35.26
N LEU A 788 30.84 18.02 34.22
CA LEU A 788 31.92 17.44 33.40
C LEU A 788 33.23 17.31 34.19
N GLU A 789 33.64 18.36 34.92
CA GLU A 789 34.79 18.35 35.84
C GLU A 789 34.62 17.29 36.94
N ARG A 790 33.40 17.09 37.46
CA ARG A 790 33.17 16.04 38.47
C ARG A 790 33.33 14.64 37.89
N ILE A 791 32.91 14.39 36.65
CA ILE A 791 33.13 13.12 35.94
C ILE A 791 34.64 12.90 35.70
N ASP A 792 35.35 13.93 35.26
CA ASP A 792 36.82 13.97 35.07
C ASP A 792 37.60 13.57 36.34
N THR A 793 37.07 13.96 37.51
CA THR A 793 37.70 13.80 38.82
C THR A 793 37.13 12.62 39.63
N LEU A 794 36.48 11.66 38.98
CA LEU A 794 36.14 10.36 39.59
C LEU A 794 37.35 9.42 39.55
N THR A 795 37.43 8.52 40.55
CA THR A 795 38.29 7.33 40.45
C THR A 795 37.68 6.32 39.49
N ASP A 796 38.49 5.50 38.83
CA ASP A 796 38.06 4.47 37.87
C ASP A 796 36.91 3.60 38.41
N GLU A 797 37.05 3.07 39.63
CA GLU A 797 36.01 2.31 40.33
C GLU A 797 34.74 3.13 40.56
N GLY A 798 34.89 4.40 40.98
CA GLY A 798 33.79 5.33 41.22
C GLY A 798 33.03 5.73 39.96
N PHE A 799 33.74 5.81 38.82
CA PHE A 799 33.19 6.05 37.49
C PHE A 799 32.49 4.79 36.97
N LEU A 800 33.17 3.63 36.93
CA LEU A 800 32.59 2.36 36.47
C LEU A 800 31.33 1.98 37.25
N ALA A 801 31.32 2.20 38.57
CA ALA A 801 30.14 1.97 39.41
C ALA A 801 28.94 2.86 39.05
N ARG A 802 29.15 4.02 38.40
CA ARG A 802 28.11 5.00 38.03
C ARG A 802 27.84 5.07 36.52
N LEU A 803 28.72 4.51 35.69
CA LEU A 803 28.67 4.55 34.23
C LEU A 803 27.30 4.16 33.63
N PRO A 804 26.57 3.13 34.11
CA PRO A 804 25.23 2.83 33.59
C PRO A 804 24.20 3.95 33.82
N ALA A 805 24.29 4.66 34.96
CA ALA A 805 23.40 5.77 35.30
C ALA A 805 23.76 7.05 34.55
N LEU A 806 25.07 7.31 34.37
CA LEU A 806 25.55 8.37 33.49
C LEU A 806 25.06 8.13 32.06
N ARG A 807 25.26 6.93 31.51
CA ARG A 807 24.85 6.58 30.14
C ARG A 807 23.34 6.75 29.92
N GLY A 808 22.49 6.20 30.79
CA GLY A 808 21.03 6.39 30.68
C GLY A 808 20.57 7.86 30.85
N GLY A 809 21.38 8.71 31.46
CA GLY A 809 21.20 10.17 31.43
C GLY A 809 21.57 10.76 30.06
N PHE A 810 22.79 10.52 29.59
CA PHE A 810 23.34 11.10 28.35
C PHE A 810 22.71 10.56 27.06
N ASP A 811 22.14 9.35 27.06
CA ASP A 811 21.39 8.79 25.92
C ASP A 811 20.15 9.63 25.55
N SER A 812 19.66 10.49 26.46
CA SER A 812 18.55 11.42 26.21
C SER A 812 18.89 12.63 25.31
N LEU A 813 20.16 12.85 24.98
CA LEU A 813 20.58 13.98 24.13
C LEU A 813 20.11 13.80 22.67
N SER A 814 19.39 14.81 22.14
CA SER A 814 19.12 14.93 20.70
C SER A 814 20.44 14.95 19.91
N PRO A 815 20.47 14.54 18.62
CA PRO A 815 21.69 14.54 17.83
C PRO A 815 22.40 15.89 17.85
N ALA A 816 21.69 17.00 17.61
CA ALA A 816 22.29 18.33 17.65
C ALA A 816 22.68 18.77 19.08
N ALA A 817 22.00 18.32 20.14
CA ALA A 817 22.44 18.56 21.51
C ALA A 817 23.74 17.78 21.84
N ARG A 818 23.89 16.58 21.29
CA ARG A 818 25.08 15.74 21.39
C ARG A 818 26.27 16.35 20.63
N ASP A 819 26.05 16.86 19.43
CA ASP A 819 27.08 17.57 18.65
C ASP A 819 27.55 18.84 19.38
N ARG A 820 26.62 19.63 19.94
CA ARG A 820 26.93 20.80 20.78
C ARG A 820 27.73 20.43 22.04
N MET A 821 27.36 19.34 22.71
CA MET A 821 28.10 18.80 23.87
C MET A 821 29.51 18.33 23.46
N LEU A 822 29.64 17.61 22.35
CA LEU A 822 30.92 17.12 21.83
C LEU A 822 31.87 18.27 21.50
N HIS A 823 31.36 19.35 20.91
CA HIS A 823 32.15 20.55 20.66
C HIS A 823 32.64 21.21 21.95
N ALA A 824 31.76 21.40 22.96
CA ALA A 824 32.16 21.96 24.25
C ALA A 824 33.21 21.10 24.98
N VAL A 825 33.07 19.77 24.94
CA VAL A 825 34.07 18.83 25.49
C VAL A 825 35.38 18.89 24.70
N THR A 826 35.33 19.04 23.37
CA THR A 826 36.51 19.17 22.51
C THR A 826 37.29 20.46 22.82
N GLU A 827 36.61 21.60 22.95
CA GLU A 827 37.24 22.87 23.35
C GLU A 827 37.86 22.78 24.77
N ARG A 828 37.20 22.09 25.71
CA ARG A 828 37.70 21.90 27.08
C ARG A 828 38.92 20.99 27.17
N LEU A 829 39.01 19.97 26.32
CA LEU A 829 40.11 18.99 26.29
C LEU A 829 41.26 19.38 25.35
N GLY A 830 41.04 20.32 24.41
CA GLY A 830 42.05 20.85 23.49
C GLY A 830 42.37 19.97 22.28
N ASP A 831 42.09 18.67 22.35
CA ASP A 831 42.31 17.70 21.28
C ASP A 831 41.01 17.31 20.56
N ARG A 832 41.12 17.05 19.25
CA ARG A 832 40.11 16.23 18.55
C ARG A 832 40.19 14.82 19.11
N LEU A 833 39.13 14.38 19.77
CA LEU A 833 38.99 13.03 20.33
C LEU A 833 39.24 11.97 19.24
N ASP A 834 40.44 11.37 19.25
CA ASP A 834 40.74 10.18 18.47
C ASP A 834 40.04 8.98 19.15
N LEU A 835 39.02 8.45 18.49
CA LEU A 835 38.26 7.30 18.98
C LEU A 835 38.97 5.96 18.67
N SER A 836 40.16 5.99 18.05
CA SER A 836 40.99 4.80 17.87
C SER A 836 41.79 4.49 19.14
N LEU A 837 41.39 3.44 19.85
CA LEU A 837 42.16 2.89 20.96
C LEU A 837 43.43 2.22 20.43
N ALA A 838 44.55 2.94 20.49
CA ALA A 838 45.89 2.43 20.18
C ALA A 838 46.42 1.47 21.27
N ALA A 839 45.68 0.39 21.50
CA ALA A 839 46.00 -0.67 22.47
C ALA A 839 46.92 -1.74 21.84
N PRO A 840 47.85 -2.35 22.61
CA PRO A 840 48.60 -3.51 22.16
C PRO A 840 47.67 -4.68 21.78
N PRO A 841 47.97 -5.48 20.74
CA PRO A 841 47.13 -6.62 20.32
C PRO A 841 46.83 -7.61 21.46
N GLU A 842 47.75 -7.77 22.40
CA GLU A 842 47.61 -8.61 23.59
C GLU A 842 46.54 -8.07 24.55
N LEU A 843 46.43 -6.75 24.67
CA LEU A 843 45.43 -6.08 25.51
C LEU A 843 44.06 -6.11 24.84
N ILE A 844 44.00 -5.91 23.50
CA ILE A 844 42.78 -6.06 22.72
C ILE A 844 42.24 -7.49 22.85
N ALA A 845 43.09 -8.52 22.67
CA ALA A 845 42.69 -9.91 22.84
C ALA A 845 42.18 -10.22 24.27
N LEU A 846 42.78 -9.61 25.30
CA LEU A 846 42.34 -9.76 26.68
C LEU A 846 40.98 -9.09 26.94
N TRP A 847 40.72 -7.92 26.35
CA TRP A 847 39.41 -7.27 26.37
C TRP A 847 38.35 -8.09 25.61
N THR A 848 38.63 -8.55 24.39
CA THR A 848 37.71 -9.40 23.61
C THR A 848 37.38 -10.71 24.33
N ALA A 849 38.34 -11.31 25.03
CA ALA A 849 38.10 -12.49 25.86
C ALA A 849 37.19 -12.18 27.07
N ALA A 850 37.39 -11.03 27.72
CA ALA A 850 36.55 -10.57 28.83
C ALA A 850 35.11 -10.25 28.37
N ASP A 851 34.95 -9.55 27.23
CA ASP A 851 33.64 -9.23 26.64
C ASP A 851 32.90 -10.51 26.22
N THR A 852 33.60 -11.48 25.62
CA THR A 852 33.02 -12.78 25.23
C THR A 852 32.58 -13.58 26.45
N ALA A 853 33.37 -13.59 27.52
CA ALA A 853 32.99 -14.21 28.80
C ALA A 853 31.80 -13.49 29.46
N GLY A 854 31.75 -12.16 29.38
CA GLY A 854 30.63 -11.33 29.84
C GLY A 854 29.33 -11.62 29.07
N LEU A 855 29.40 -11.70 27.75
CA LEU A 855 28.28 -12.08 26.89
C LEU A 855 27.78 -13.50 27.18
N ALA A 856 28.69 -14.46 27.36
CA ALA A 856 28.34 -15.82 27.76
C ALA A 856 27.63 -15.86 29.13
N ALA A 857 28.09 -15.07 30.10
CA ALA A 857 27.45 -14.95 31.41
C ALA A 857 26.06 -14.29 31.34
N LEU A 858 25.89 -13.24 30.52
CA LEU A 858 24.58 -12.60 30.28
C LEU A 858 23.59 -13.56 29.60
N ASN A 859 24.04 -14.31 28.60
CA ASN A 859 23.22 -15.33 27.93
C ASN A 859 22.79 -16.45 28.90
N ALA A 860 23.69 -16.90 29.79
CA ALA A 860 23.38 -17.89 30.82
C ALA A 860 22.33 -17.39 31.85
N LEU A 861 22.25 -16.08 32.09
CA LEU A 861 21.26 -15.46 32.99
C LEU A 861 19.86 -15.30 32.37
N ARG A 862 19.68 -15.57 31.06
CA ARG A 862 18.40 -15.50 30.33
C ARG A 862 17.63 -14.18 30.45
N THR A 863 18.32 -13.07 30.73
CA THR A 863 17.74 -11.72 30.64
C THR A 863 17.54 -11.30 29.18
N PRO A 864 16.32 -10.94 28.74
CA PRO A 864 16.08 -10.52 27.36
C PRO A 864 16.71 -9.14 27.11
N PHE A 865 17.78 -9.11 26.31
CA PHE A 865 18.41 -7.88 25.84
C PHE A 865 17.95 -7.56 24.40
N PRO A 866 17.37 -6.38 24.13
CA PRO A 866 16.88 -6.00 22.80
C PRO A 866 18.02 -5.47 21.92
N TYR A 867 19.07 -6.26 21.70
CA TYR A 867 20.19 -5.88 20.84
C TYR A 867 20.68 -7.05 19.98
N VAL A 868 20.09 -7.16 18.78
CA VAL A 868 20.56 -8.06 17.73
C VAL A 868 21.69 -7.35 16.97
N MET A 869 22.92 -7.85 17.06
CA MET A 869 23.97 -7.46 16.13
C MET A 869 23.74 -8.15 14.78
N SER A 870 23.19 -7.42 13.82
CA SER A 870 23.14 -7.84 12.43
C SER A 870 24.53 -7.70 11.77
N GLY A 871 25.23 -8.82 11.63
CA GLY A 871 26.47 -8.91 10.85
C GLY A 871 27.72 -9.21 11.67
N VAL A 872 27.86 -10.48 12.08
CA VAL A 872 29.16 -11.11 12.34
C VAL A 872 29.26 -12.31 11.37
N PRO A 873 30.29 -12.41 10.51
CA PRO A 873 30.50 -13.61 9.71
C PRO A 873 30.99 -14.76 10.59
N ASP A 874 30.57 -15.99 10.29
CA ASP A 874 30.88 -17.17 11.10
C ASP A 874 32.40 -17.34 11.34
N ALA A 875 32.77 -17.49 12.61
CA ALA A 875 34.13 -17.82 13.00
C ALA A 875 34.40 -19.32 12.78
N PRO A 876 35.55 -19.71 12.20
CA PRO A 876 35.89 -21.12 12.02
C PRO A 876 36.18 -21.80 13.37
N ASP A 877 35.90 -23.10 13.46
CA ASP A 877 35.99 -23.88 14.69
C ASP A 877 37.33 -23.74 15.43
N ALA A 878 37.24 -23.45 16.73
CA ALA A 878 38.40 -23.40 17.62
C ALA A 878 38.74 -24.82 18.14
N PRO A 879 40.02 -25.24 18.15
CA PRO A 879 40.42 -26.54 18.65
C PRO A 879 40.40 -26.62 20.19
N ASP A 880 40.14 -27.82 20.72
CA ASP A 880 40.01 -28.09 22.16
C ASP A 880 41.19 -27.59 23.01
N ALA A 881 40.85 -26.89 24.11
CA ALA A 881 41.82 -26.46 25.11
C ALA A 881 42.09 -27.57 26.15
N PRO A 882 43.36 -27.81 26.57
CA PRO A 882 43.67 -28.86 27.53
C PRO A 882 43.14 -28.57 28.94
N GLY A 883 42.47 -29.55 29.57
CA GLY A 883 41.94 -29.42 30.93
C GLY A 883 43.02 -29.36 32.02
N ILE A 884 42.72 -28.62 33.09
CA ILE A 884 43.53 -28.53 34.32
C ILE A 884 42.74 -29.13 35.51
N PRO A 885 43.37 -29.81 36.48
CA PRO A 885 42.66 -30.65 37.45
C PRO A 885 41.94 -29.87 38.56
N GLY A 886 40.90 -30.47 39.14
CA GLY A 886 40.16 -29.87 40.27
C GLY A 886 40.75 -30.17 41.65
N THR A 887 40.05 -29.72 42.70
CA THR A 887 39.80 -30.49 43.96
C THR A 887 38.58 -29.86 44.70
N PRO A 888 38.00 -30.43 45.80
CA PRO A 888 36.57 -30.74 45.77
C PRO A 888 35.71 -30.22 46.93
N ASP A 889 34.40 -30.12 46.71
CA ASP A 889 33.30 -30.56 47.62
C ASP A 889 31.93 -30.27 46.94
N GLY A 890 30.83 -30.98 47.19
CA GLY A 890 30.68 -32.23 47.93
C GLY A 890 29.21 -32.62 48.19
N ARG A 891 28.74 -33.75 47.62
CA ARG A 891 27.45 -34.47 47.88
C ARG A 891 26.16 -33.80 47.30
N ALA A 892 25.14 -34.53 46.82
CA ALA A 892 24.99 -35.98 46.57
C ALA A 892 23.74 -36.36 45.71
N ARG A 893 23.81 -37.54 45.05
CA ARG A 893 22.74 -38.40 44.47
C ARG A 893 22.04 -37.87 43.19
N GLN A 894 22.01 -38.59 42.04
CA GLN A 894 21.54 -39.97 41.70
C GLN A 894 20.01 -39.99 41.46
N ALA A 895 19.42 -40.58 40.40
CA ALA A 895 19.80 -41.73 39.53
C ALA A 895 19.49 -41.52 38.02
N ASP A 896 19.61 -42.48 37.07
CA ASP A 896 20.70 -43.41 36.61
C ASP A 896 20.21 -44.14 35.30
N HIS A 897 21.10 -44.58 34.37
CA HIS A 897 20.86 -45.43 33.14
C HIS A 897 20.00 -44.85 31.97
N GLU A 898 20.11 -45.23 30.68
CA GLU A 898 20.87 -46.29 29.97
C GLU A 898 21.19 -45.95 28.48
N THR A 899 22.20 -46.58 27.87
CA THR A 899 22.51 -46.60 26.40
C THR A 899 22.68 -48.05 25.91
N PRO A 900 22.38 -48.39 24.64
CA PRO A 900 23.39 -48.44 23.56
C PRO A 900 22.80 -48.09 22.15
N ASP A 901 23.43 -48.26 20.97
CA ASP A 901 24.69 -48.92 20.56
C ASP A 901 25.30 -48.27 19.27
N ALA A 902 26.53 -48.68 18.87
CA ALA A 902 27.26 -48.27 17.65
C ALA A 902 27.16 -49.36 16.52
N PRO A 903 28.02 -49.50 15.46
CA PRO A 903 29.34 -48.93 15.08
C PRO A 903 29.30 -48.10 13.74
N ALA A 904 30.33 -47.46 13.16
CA ALA A 904 31.76 -47.75 12.89
C ALA A 904 31.98 -48.97 11.95
N ASP A 905 32.99 -49.10 11.08
CA ASP A 905 34.21 -48.33 10.70
C ASP A 905 34.45 -48.58 9.16
N VAL A 906 35.44 -48.08 8.39
CA VAL A 906 36.87 -48.49 8.35
C VAL A 906 37.71 -47.60 7.41
N SER A 907 38.71 -46.92 7.99
CA SER A 907 40.07 -46.57 7.48
C SER A 907 40.36 -45.71 6.21
N GLU A 908 41.34 -44.82 6.39
CA GLU A 908 42.10 -44.01 5.40
C GLU A 908 43.40 -44.75 4.92
N PRO A 909 44.23 -44.22 3.98
CA PRO A 909 45.34 -43.34 4.40
C PRO A 909 45.92 -42.29 3.39
N ALA A 910 45.97 -41.03 3.83
CA ALA A 910 47.02 -39.99 3.78
C ALA A 910 48.08 -39.83 2.64
N ARG A 911 48.41 -38.54 2.36
CA ARG A 911 49.77 -37.88 2.28
C ARG A 911 50.12 -36.97 1.07
N SER A 912 49.87 -35.67 1.24
CA SER A 912 50.84 -34.54 1.15
C SER A 912 51.77 -34.25 -0.08
N SER A 913 51.72 -32.97 -0.51
CA SER A 913 52.83 -31.99 -0.69
C SER A 913 53.59 -31.74 -2.03
N ALA A 914 53.79 -30.43 -2.28
CA ALA A 914 55.02 -29.74 -2.77
C ALA A 914 55.36 -29.53 -4.28
N THR A 915 54.99 -28.34 -4.79
CA THR A 915 55.84 -27.29 -5.45
C THR A 915 56.77 -27.53 -6.66
N ASP A 916 56.49 -26.75 -7.73
CA ASP A 916 57.40 -25.85 -8.50
C ASP A 916 58.28 -26.35 -9.70
N ARG A 917 58.50 -25.44 -10.67
CA ARG A 917 59.53 -25.32 -11.76
C ARG A 917 59.41 -26.01 -13.14
N ALA A 918 58.85 -25.22 -14.07
CA ALA A 918 59.54 -24.50 -15.18
C ALA A 918 60.19 -25.18 -16.43
N ALA A 919 60.13 -24.42 -17.54
CA ALA A 919 60.86 -24.51 -18.83
C ALA A 919 60.56 -25.67 -19.82
N GLY A 920 60.61 -25.48 -21.15
CA GLY A 920 60.70 -24.24 -21.93
C GLY A 920 61.12 -24.39 -23.42
N ALA A 921 60.87 -23.31 -24.20
CA ALA A 921 61.50 -22.92 -25.48
C ALA A 921 61.16 -23.61 -26.84
N ASP A 922 61.12 -22.73 -27.87
CA ASP A 922 61.36 -22.83 -29.33
C ASP A 922 60.57 -23.80 -30.25
N GLY A 923 60.16 -23.40 -31.48
CA GLY A 923 60.17 -22.03 -32.05
C GLY A 923 59.95 -21.92 -33.57
N ALA A 924 59.48 -20.73 -34.01
CA ALA A 924 59.54 -20.11 -35.36
C ALA A 924 58.92 -20.86 -36.59
N ASP A 925 58.58 -20.22 -37.72
CA ASP A 925 58.83 -18.85 -38.20
C ASP A 925 57.81 -18.38 -39.28
N ARG A 926 57.50 -17.06 -39.30
CA ARG A 926 56.99 -16.19 -40.42
C ARG A 926 55.77 -16.61 -41.28
N ALA A 927 54.99 -15.70 -41.88
CA ALA A 927 55.00 -14.23 -42.04
C ALA A 927 53.59 -13.78 -42.55
N ASP A 928 53.18 -12.50 -42.65
CA ASP A 928 53.51 -11.19 -42.02
C ASP A 928 52.53 -10.14 -42.64
N GLY A 929 52.40 -8.92 -42.08
CA GLY A 929 51.81 -7.78 -42.81
C GLY A 929 50.93 -6.77 -42.05
N THR A 930 51.56 -5.81 -41.35
CA THR A 930 51.06 -4.43 -41.01
C THR A 930 49.75 -4.25 -40.23
N ALA A 931 49.55 -3.30 -39.29
CA ALA A 931 50.39 -2.40 -38.45
C ALA A 931 49.41 -1.66 -37.46
N GLY A 932 49.78 -1.01 -36.36
CA GLY A 932 51.06 -0.80 -35.65
C GLY A 932 50.96 0.34 -34.61
N ALA A 933 51.96 0.48 -33.72
CA ALA A 933 52.11 1.50 -32.64
C ALA A 933 51.14 1.40 -31.42
N PRO A 934 51.46 1.98 -30.23
CA PRO A 934 52.65 2.78 -29.84
C PRO A 934 53.43 2.32 -28.57
N PRO A 935 54.69 2.79 -28.39
CA PRO A 935 55.37 2.84 -27.07
C PRO A 935 56.19 4.13 -26.79
N SER A 936 56.71 4.43 -25.58
CA SER A 936 56.15 4.29 -24.22
C SER A 936 56.99 5.07 -23.16
N ARG A 937 56.35 5.49 -22.04
CA ARG A 937 56.90 5.77 -20.68
C ARG A 937 57.82 6.99 -20.36
N THR A 938 57.79 7.33 -19.05
CA THR A 938 58.78 8.03 -18.18
C THR A 938 59.04 9.55 -18.29
N GLY A 939 59.01 10.23 -17.12
CA GLY A 939 59.66 11.55 -16.83
C GLY A 939 61.02 11.34 -16.10
N PRO A 940 61.52 12.23 -15.20
CA PRO A 940 60.91 13.43 -14.56
C PRO A 940 61.76 14.73 -14.70
N ASP A 941 61.39 15.85 -14.03
CA ASP A 941 62.24 16.64 -13.08
C ASP A 941 61.66 18.02 -12.65
N ALA A 942 62.20 18.56 -11.53
CA ALA A 942 62.09 19.92 -10.94
C ALA A 942 60.68 20.45 -10.51
N ALA A 943 60.39 21.12 -9.37
CA ALA A 943 61.11 21.76 -8.23
C ALA A 943 60.94 23.32 -8.15
N GLU A 944 60.16 23.76 -7.13
CA GLU A 944 60.25 24.92 -6.18
C GLU A 944 61.11 26.19 -6.47
N PRO A 945 60.88 27.37 -5.81
CA PRO A 945 60.35 27.56 -4.43
C PRO A 945 59.39 28.75 -4.15
N SER A 946 59.19 29.00 -2.84
CA SER A 946 58.30 29.89 -2.07
C SER A 946 58.51 31.43 -2.11
N ALA A 947 57.53 32.22 -1.59
CA ALA A 947 57.66 33.09 -0.38
C ALA A 947 56.57 34.20 -0.20
N ASP A 948 56.17 34.44 1.06
CA ASP A 948 55.59 35.61 1.80
C ASP A 948 55.01 36.89 1.11
N GLY A 949 54.04 37.54 1.78
CA GLY A 949 53.64 38.95 1.48
C GLY A 949 52.41 39.52 2.21
N ALA A 950 52.61 40.30 3.29
CA ALA A 950 51.56 40.73 4.25
C ALA A 950 50.73 42.01 3.94
N SER A 951 49.44 41.98 4.35
CA SER A 951 48.69 42.99 5.16
C SER A 951 48.21 44.39 4.63
N ALA A 952 47.11 44.84 5.27
CA ALA A 952 46.71 46.22 5.65
C ALA A 952 45.76 47.12 4.79
N HIS A 953 44.58 47.37 5.38
CA HIS A 953 43.65 48.53 5.38
C HIS A 953 43.80 49.74 4.40
N ALA A 954 42.65 50.19 3.85
CA ALA A 954 42.09 51.54 4.08
C ALA A 954 40.61 51.71 3.60
N ALA A 955 39.88 52.67 4.18
CA ALA A 955 38.60 53.25 3.70
C ALA A 955 38.90 54.68 3.12
N PRO A 956 37.98 55.63 2.76
CA PRO A 956 36.53 55.75 3.06
C PRO A 956 35.62 56.26 1.86
N VAL A 957 34.32 55.96 1.77
CA VAL A 957 33.10 56.73 2.19
C VAL A 957 32.56 57.85 1.23
N LEU A 958 31.21 57.89 1.12
CA LEU A 958 30.29 58.95 0.64
C LEU A 958 30.07 59.20 -0.88
N GLY A 959 28.79 59.41 -1.25
CA GLY A 959 28.31 59.84 -2.58
C GLY A 959 26.87 59.39 -2.90
N ARG A 960 25.84 60.14 -2.47
CA ARG A 960 24.40 59.86 -2.76
C ARG A 960 23.75 61.01 -3.61
N PRO A 961 22.45 60.99 -3.99
CA PRO A 961 22.01 61.28 -5.36
C PRO A 961 21.12 62.55 -5.47
N ALA A 962 20.44 62.78 -6.61
CA ALA A 962 19.01 63.18 -6.64
C ALA A 962 18.39 63.31 -8.05
N ALA A 963 17.08 63.02 -8.14
CA ALA A 963 16.03 63.59 -9.02
C ALA A 963 16.16 63.54 -10.57
N GLY A 964 15.05 63.51 -11.33
CA GLY A 964 13.64 63.33 -10.94
C GLY A 964 12.63 63.73 -12.05
N ALA A 965 11.40 63.16 -11.98
CA ALA A 965 10.26 63.34 -12.90
C ALA A 965 10.48 62.88 -14.37
N GLY A 966 9.46 62.44 -15.13
CA GLY A 966 8.05 62.18 -14.82
C GLY A 966 7.22 61.90 -16.09
N VAL A 967 5.89 61.70 -15.93
CA VAL A 967 4.85 61.66 -16.99
C VAL A 967 4.76 60.37 -17.86
N THR A 968 3.51 59.98 -18.14
CA THR A 968 3.01 58.91 -19.05
C THR A 968 1.91 59.53 -19.97
N PRO A 969 1.23 58.84 -20.90
CA PRO A 969 1.37 57.51 -21.55
C PRO A 969 1.60 57.73 -23.09
N PRO A 970 1.04 57.03 -24.12
CA PRO A 970 0.24 55.79 -24.22
C PRO A 970 0.60 54.83 -25.41
N THR A 971 -0.36 53.92 -25.72
CA THR A 971 -0.58 53.15 -26.97
C THR A 971 0.28 51.92 -27.30
N ALA A 972 -0.40 50.97 -27.96
CA ALA A 972 0.05 49.70 -28.55
C ALA A 972 -0.83 49.44 -29.80
N PRO A 973 -0.80 48.28 -30.49
CA PRO A 973 0.31 47.36 -30.83
C PRO A 973 0.70 47.56 -32.33
N PRO A 974 1.33 46.63 -33.10
CA PRO A 974 0.64 45.41 -33.61
C PRO A 974 1.57 44.21 -33.97
N THR A 975 1.01 43.27 -34.76
CA THR A 975 1.65 42.26 -35.65
C THR A 975 2.41 41.08 -35.05
N ALA A 976 1.93 39.88 -35.38
CA ALA A 976 2.64 38.61 -35.32
C ALA A 976 3.44 38.35 -36.60
N VAL A 977 4.38 37.40 -36.56
CA VAL A 977 5.03 36.78 -37.72
C VAL A 977 5.21 35.29 -37.44
N ASP A 978 4.71 34.43 -38.33
CA ASP A 978 5.04 33.00 -38.36
C ASP A 978 6.47 32.78 -38.85
N ALA A 979 7.20 31.87 -38.20
CA ALA A 979 8.36 31.20 -38.78
C ALA A 979 8.54 29.84 -38.11
N ALA A 980 8.43 28.76 -38.90
CA ALA A 980 8.58 27.40 -38.40
C ALA A 980 10.05 26.98 -38.24
N LEU A 981 10.31 26.15 -37.24
CA LEU A 981 11.11 24.92 -37.35
C LEU A 981 10.66 23.92 -36.27
#